data_AF-A0A8T4MBI6-F1
#
_entry.id   AF-A0A8T4MBI6-F1
#
_cell.length_a   1.000
_cell.length_b   1.000
_cell.length_c   1.000
_cell.angle_alpha   90.00
_cell.angle_beta   90.00
_cell.angle_gamma   90.00
#
_symmetry.space_group_name_H-M   'P 1'
#
loop_
_entity.id
_entity.type
_entity.pdbx_description
1 polymer ?
#
loop_
_entity_poly.entity_id
_entity_poly.type
_entity_poly.pdbx_seq_one_letter_code
_entity_poly.pdbx_strand_id
1 'polypeptide(L)'
;MKKDITRRLFSNKISYNFLRRSNRAGAFFSTDALIALIIIFFIILAARPLFNYVQPDSEINSDILTALSTLKVSELDDASVQAMISDGTIKNPDKTLIEQIGEFYVFDYPDMTRARNLAGIALKEINTTQNFGIWYGDSLILSKNMTAIETAAKVDVAKRRISGVQAGESSVGYSARAFLSSNSRTKYFYFGGYVGDGNISVLANYDGEISDNLVIEIAVNKEFDLYINNISYGHFDKTTSSVYEPERYIVNTSLFSPGTNILEFRGDRLFIAGGYVKISYRTDNYSAGEDYNFPGIDGLVNLYDALYVSEDLEGMEVMLHANITYPFFFNFGNVTLYNGTTIGEQYITLDNSEISSLIGDYGNIEGKMVPLRLGLEELTEYFYRTIDVFTVTDLSSSMNRPCGGCSSPKPTLFELAKDANRAFIRGVLNYSGNRVGLVGYSDEAYPAFYHSLSNNTQSLNGTINSWNTVNNNCICCGINRAVEGLTEESSGSKKIMVVMGDGRPQGMCAEQNTGSADTDAIEAARQACEYYGIVTHTVGFGPIVDETVMIAIANAGCDGSYYYSEDSQIVQVYQTIAQDLITSYAEQTVSAEGLYTKLYPDSYVKFSHNASTLPFGLFVTSEVLFDDENGGSFSIPADSLPLETTIVSYSGARWTAEAKLNGNSVFNLTKYGTNYVLIGDPYQITLKDSIVLPGSNNYVNITTGVSVTNRSSGSAFDKIIYTILKNASSYSEIKPTAQGCIWNIQFEDGSYLSNLRVPSDYLDADNCVYDSVGLGEIANSNDVYQLAVLSLLRDVDLDDDGMVDIFLNERDLDITLSEIDGIPFPFDTEVQVRTWS
;
A
#
# COMPACT_ATOMS: atom_id res chain seq x y z
N MET A 1 -21.15 -60.86 35.66
CA MET A 1 -19.77 -61.37 35.79
C MET A 1 -18.82 -60.18 35.67
N LYS A 2 -18.20 -59.77 36.79
CA LYS A 2 -17.04 -58.86 36.97
C LYS A 2 -16.99 -57.42 36.37
N LYS A 3 -16.65 -56.49 37.29
CA LYS A 3 -15.99 -55.15 37.20
C LYS A 3 -16.90 -53.96 36.84
N ASP A 4 -17.59 -53.28 37.77
CA ASP A 4 -17.18 -52.32 38.84
C ASP A 4 -16.32 -51.13 38.35
N ILE A 5 -16.68 -49.83 38.31
CA ILE A 5 -17.70 -48.89 38.85
C ILE A 5 -17.07 -47.75 39.72
N THR A 6 -17.23 -46.51 39.22
CA THR A 6 -17.31 -45.16 39.87
C THR A 6 -16.15 -44.44 40.60
N ARG A 7 -16.01 -43.15 40.21
CA ARG A 7 -15.94 -41.89 41.01
C ARG A 7 -15.55 -41.95 42.50
N ARG A 8 -14.60 -41.08 42.92
CA ARG A 8 -14.44 -40.41 44.25
C ARG A 8 -13.38 -39.30 44.11
N LEU A 9 -13.63 -38.00 44.36
CA LEU A 9 -13.87 -37.24 45.61
C LEU A 9 -12.67 -37.14 46.59
N PHE A 10 -12.23 -35.88 46.78
CA PHE A 10 -11.68 -35.21 47.97
C PHE A 10 -10.38 -35.64 48.67
N SER A 11 -9.46 -34.65 48.69
CA SER A 11 -8.73 -34.05 49.83
C SER A 11 -7.51 -34.75 50.47
N ASN A 12 -6.48 -33.91 50.62
CA ASN A 12 -5.52 -33.78 51.72
C ASN A 12 -4.51 -34.91 51.97
N LYS A 13 -3.21 -34.63 51.71
CA LYS A 13 -2.23 -34.43 52.79
C LYS A 13 -0.80 -34.13 52.30
N ILE A 14 -0.19 -33.15 53.00
CA ILE A 14 1.24 -32.98 53.33
C ILE A 14 2.14 -32.27 52.30
N SER A 15 2.46 -31.01 52.61
CA SER A 15 3.87 -30.64 52.79
C SER A 15 3.99 -29.64 53.95
N TYR A 16 4.61 -30.09 55.03
CA TYR A 16 4.94 -29.35 56.25
C TYR A 16 6.45 -29.09 56.21
N ASN A 17 6.86 -27.85 56.57
CA ASN A 17 8.19 -27.40 57.01
C ASN A 17 8.83 -26.28 56.18
N PHE A 18 8.25 -25.07 56.21
CA PHE A 18 9.05 -23.83 56.12
C PHE A 18 8.36 -22.61 56.78
N LEU A 19 7.93 -22.73 58.04
CA LEU A 19 7.44 -21.58 58.82
C LEU A 19 8.03 -21.61 60.23
N ARG A 20 9.27 -21.17 60.36
CA ARG A 20 9.87 -20.85 61.67
C ARG A 20 10.93 -19.76 61.56
N ARG A 21 10.57 -18.57 61.07
CA ARG A 21 11.35 -17.33 61.20
C ARG A 21 10.56 -16.08 60.74
N SER A 22 9.44 -15.74 61.40
CA SER A 22 8.75 -14.46 61.12
C SER A 22 7.95 -13.85 62.29
N ASN A 23 8.16 -14.27 63.55
CA ASN A 23 7.38 -13.75 64.69
C ASN A 23 8.16 -12.77 65.60
N ARG A 24 9.26 -12.17 65.13
CA ARG A 24 9.96 -11.11 65.89
C ARG A 24 9.82 -9.72 65.28
N ALA A 25 9.73 -9.58 63.95
CA ALA A 25 9.63 -8.27 63.29
C ALA A 25 8.27 -7.58 63.53
N GLY A 26 7.16 -8.33 63.51
CA GLY A 26 5.82 -7.75 63.76
C GLY A 26 5.61 -7.22 65.18
N ALA A 27 6.32 -7.78 66.17
CA ALA A 27 6.24 -7.30 67.54
C ALA A 27 6.90 -5.92 67.71
N PHE A 28 8.06 -5.68 67.06
CA PHE A 28 8.77 -4.41 67.13
C PHE A 28 8.01 -3.27 66.43
N PHE A 29 7.42 -3.51 65.27
CA PHE A 29 6.61 -2.49 64.58
C PHE A 29 5.38 -2.07 65.40
N SER A 30 4.70 -3.02 66.04
CA SER A 30 3.55 -2.69 66.89
C SER A 30 3.93 -1.98 68.19
N THR A 31 5.13 -2.22 68.73
CA THR A 31 5.60 -1.51 69.93
C THR A 31 6.04 -0.09 69.62
N ASP A 32 6.76 0.13 68.51
CA ASP A 32 7.13 1.49 68.09
C ASP A 32 5.91 2.33 67.74
N ALA A 33 4.92 1.76 67.05
CA ALA A 33 3.66 2.45 66.77
C ALA A 33 2.92 2.83 68.07
N LEU A 34 2.91 1.94 69.08
CA LEU A 34 2.28 2.23 70.37
C LEU A 34 3.04 3.33 71.13
N ILE A 35 4.38 3.30 71.15
CA ILE A 35 5.20 4.31 71.80
C ILE A 35 5.03 5.67 71.12
N ALA A 36 5.03 5.71 69.79
CA ALA A 36 4.77 6.92 69.03
C ALA A 36 3.37 7.50 69.35
N LEU A 37 2.36 6.64 69.44
CA LEU A 37 1.00 7.05 69.77
C LEU A 37 0.90 7.57 71.22
N ILE A 38 1.61 6.96 72.18
CA ILE A 38 1.70 7.46 73.56
C ILE A 38 2.43 8.82 73.61
N ILE A 39 3.50 9.00 72.84
CA ILE A 39 4.22 10.28 72.76
C ILE A 39 3.32 11.36 72.17
N ILE A 40 2.63 11.08 71.07
CA ILE A 40 1.65 12.02 70.48
C ILE A 40 0.55 12.34 71.50
N PHE A 41 0.03 11.34 72.21
CA PHE A 41 -1.00 11.54 73.23
C PHE A 41 -0.50 12.38 74.42
N PHE A 42 0.75 12.19 74.85
CA PHE A 42 1.39 13.00 75.88
C PHE A 42 1.68 14.43 75.40
N ILE A 43 2.10 14.62 74.15
CA ILE A 43 2.26 15.95 73.55
C ILE A 43 0.91 16.67 73.50
N ILE A 44 -0.17 15.99 73.09
CA ILE A 44 -1.53 16.55 73.09
C ILE A 44 -1.99 16.91 74.51
N LEU A 45 -1.72 16.07 75.51
CA LEU A 45 -2.08 16.33 76.91
C LEU A 45 -1.24 17.44 77.56
N ALA A 46 0.05 17.50 77.24
CA ALA A 46 0.98 18.51 77.76
C ALA A 46 0.85 19.86 77.05
N ALA A 47 0.40 19.88 75.79
CA ALA A 47 0.06 21.11 75.08
C ALA A 47 -1.32 21.66 75.48
N ARG A 48 -2.22 20.82 76.01
CA ARG A 48 -3.59 21.22 76.39
C ARG A 48 -3.69 22.38 77.40
N PRO A 49 -2.77 22.57 78.37
CA PRO A 49 -2.81 23.73 79.27
C PRO A 49 -2.08 24.97 78.69
N LEU A 50 -1.42 24.86 77.52
CA LEU A 50 -0.72 25.98 76.87
C LEU A 50 -1.57 26.70 75.82
N PHE A 51 -2.69 26.08 75.39
CA PHE A 51 -3.71 26.77 74.63
C PHE A 51 -4.70 27.41 75.60
N ASN A 52 -4.46 28.67 75.94
CA ASN A 52 -5.58 29.52 76.36
C ASN A 52 -6.58 29.50 75.20
N TYR A 53 -7.65 28.71 75.35
CA TYR A 53 -8.85 28.89 74.55
C TYR A 53 -9.38 30.28 74.90
N VAL A 54 -8.96 31.28 74.13
CA VAL A 54 -9.77 32.47 73.97
C VAL A 54 -11.02 31.95 73.29
N GLN A 55 -12.09 31.79 74.07
CA GLN A 55 -13.43 31.65 73.51
C GLN A 55 -13.58 32.79 72.50
N PRO A 56 -13.83 32.51 71.21
CA PRO A 56 -14.08 33.58 70.26
C PRO A 56 -15.33 34.31 70.73
N ASP A 57 -15.16 35.52 71.25
CA ASP A 57 -16.24 36.48 71.38
C ASP A 57 -16.66 36.82 69.95
N SER A 58 -17.71 36.14 69.48
CA SER A 58 -18.37 36.23 68.17
C SER A 58 -17.79 35.39 67.01
N GLU A 59 -18.69 34.67 66.34
CA GLU A 59 -18.46 33.90 65.10
C GLU A 59 -18.67 34.75 63.83
N ILE A 60 -18.70 36.09 63.95
CA ILE A 60 -19.14 36.96 62.85
C ILE A 60 -18.29 36.81 61.59
N ASN A 61 -16.98 36.57 61.72
CA ASN A 61 -16.10 36.29 60.58
C ASN A 61 -16.51 35.00 59.84
N SER A 62 -16.87 33.94 60.58
CA SER A 62 -17.36 32.67 60.03
C SER A 62 -18.75 32.82 59.42
N ASP A 63 -19.64 33.57 60.06
CA ASP A 63 -21.00 33.84 59.57
C ASP A 63 -20.97 34.66 58.28
N ILE A 64 -20.15 35.71 58.21
CA ILE A 64 -19.95 36.51 57.00
C ILE A 64 -19.44 35.61 55.86
N LEU A 65 -18.41 34.81 56.13
CA LEU A 65 -17.83 33.94 55.10
C LEU A 65 -18.84 32.89 54.61
N THR A 66 -19.63 32.33 55.54
CA THR A 66 -20.68 31.36 55.23
C THR A 66 -21.77 32.02 54.38
N ALA A 67 -22.30 33.17 54.82
CA ALA A 67 -23.33 33.91 54.11
C ALA A 67 -22.92 34.28 52.68
N LEU A 68 -21.72 34.85 52.50
CA LEU A 68 -21.20 35.17 51.17
C LEU A 68 -21.01 33.94 50.28
N SER A 69 -20.73 32.79 50.88
CA SER A 69 -20.52 31.53 50.16
C SER A 69 -21.80 30.74 49.86
N THR A 70 -22.95 31.19 50.36
CA THR A 70 -24.24 30.53 50.15
C THR A 70 -25.24 31.43 49.42
N LEU A 71 -25.20 32.74 49.69
CA LEU A 71 -26.11 33.71 49.09
C LEU A 71 -25.74 33.90 47.62
N LYS A 72 -26.72 33.74 46.73
CA LYS A 72 -26.54 33.96 45.29
C LYS A 72 -26.67 35.44 44.95
N VAL A 73 -26.07 35.83 43.83
CA VAL A 73 -26.17 37.21 43.33
C VAL A 73 -27.62 37.58 42.99
N SER A 74 -28.40 36.65 42.43
CA SER A 74 -29.83 36.81 42.14
C SER A 74 -30.70 37.06 43.38
N GLU A 75 -30.23 36.67 44.56
CA GLU A 75 -30.94 36.80 45.83
C GLU A 75 -30.74 38.18 46.48
N LEU A 76 -29.85 39.03 45.93
CA LEU A 76 -29.67 40.41 46.38
C LEU A 76 -30.71 41.34 45.74
N ASP A 77 -31.65 41.82 46.56
CA ASP A 77 -32.61 42.87 46.19
C ASP A 77 -32.01 44.27 46.35
N ASP A 78 -30.99 44.58 45.54
CA ASP A 78 -30.40 45.93 45.43
C ASP A 78 -30.47 46.42 43.98
N ALA A 79 -30.95 47.66 43.79
CA ALA A 79 -31.15 48.25 42.47
C ALA A 79 -29.86 48.30 41.62
N SER A 80 -28.68 48.42 42.25
CA SER A 80 -27.38 48.44 41.57
C SER A 80 -26.98 47.05 41.07
N VAL A 81 -27.30 46.00 41.84
CA VAL A 81 -27.05 44.61 41.45
C VAL A 81 -27.97 44.21 40.30
N GLN A 82 -29.26 44.58 40.37
CA GLN A 82 -30.21 44.32 39.28
C GLN A 82 -29.82 45.06 37.99
N ALA A 83 -29.28 46.28 38.10
CA ALA A 83 -28.71 46.99 36.96
C ALA A 83 -27.53 46.23 36.32
N MET A 84 -26.58 45.77 37.14
CA MET A 84 -25.42 44.98 36.69
C MET A 84 -25.81 43.63 36.07
N ILE A 85 -26.92 43.03 36.48
CA ILE A 85 -27.46 41.82 35.82
C ILE A 85 -28.07 42.20 34.47
N SER A 86 -28.87 43.27 34.43
CA SER A 86 -29.58 43.67 33.20
C SER A 86 -28.68 44.21 32.09
N ASP A 87 -27.56 44.86 32.44
CA ASP A 87 -26.58 45.39 31.48
C ASP A 87 -25.53 44.34 31.04
N GLY A 88 -25.61 43.12 31.59
CA GLY A 88 -24.71 42.01 31.26
C GLY A 88 -23.36 42.04 31.99
N THR A 89 -23.15 42.97 32.94
CA THR A 89 -21.95 43.01 33.79
C THR A 89 -21.82 41.74 34.65
N ILE A 90 -22.95 41.23 35.16
CA ILE A 90 -23.06 39.92 35.82
C ILE A 90 -23.75 38.97 34.85
N LYS A 91 -22.98 38.07 34.24
CA LYS A 91 -23.50 37.10 33.26
C LYS A 91 -24.23 35.93 33.91
N ASN A 92 -23.79 35.49 35.09
CA ASN A 92 -24.34 34.33 35.80
C ASN A 92 -24.84 34.74 37.19
N PRO A 93 -26.14 35.08 37.33
CA PRO A 93 -26.70 35.54 38.60
C PRO A 93 -26.88 34.39 39.62
N ASP A 94 -26.69 33.13 39.25
CA ASP A 94 -26.74 31.97 40.15
C ASP A 94 -25.43 31.72 40.92
N LYS A 95 -24.33 32.44 40.58
CA LYS A 95 -23.08 32.39 41.35
C LYS A 95 -23.31 32.88 42.78
N THR A 96 -22.54 32.35 43.72
CA THR A 96 -22.52 32.87 45.10
C THR A 96 -21.84 34.24 45.13
N LEU A 97 -22.12 35.05 46.15
CA LEU A 97 -21.51 36.37 46.28
C LEU A 97 -19.98 36.30 46.42
N ILE A 98 -19.44 35.27 47.09
CA ILE A 98 -18.00 35.06 47.19
C ILE A 98 -17.38 34.75 45.82
N GLU A 99 -18.07 34.00 44.96
CA GLU A 99 -17.58 33.70 43.61
C GLU A 99 -17.65 34.95 42.71
N GLN A 100 -18.75 35.71 42.77
CA GLN A 100 -18.93 36.91 41.96
C GLN A 100 -18.00 38.06 42.38
N ILE A 101 -17.78 38.24 43.68
CA ILE A 101 -16.79 39.19 44.22
C ILE A 101 -15.39 38.77 43.78
N GLY A 102 -15.09 37.47 43.80
CA GLY A 102 -13.84 36.92 43.26
C GLY A 102 -13.64 37.19 41.77
N GLU A 103 -14.69 37.00 40.97
CA GLU A 103 -14.66 37.30 39.54
C GLU A 103 -14.39 38.80 39.27
N PHE A 104 -15.06 39.69 40.00
CA PHE A 104 -14.78 41.13 39.89
C PHE A 104 -13.40 41.53 40.44
N TYR A 105 -12.90 40.81 41.45
CA TYR A 105 -11.56 41.03 41.99
C TYR A 105 -10.50 40.80 40.91
N VAL A 106 -10.71 39.77 40.09
CA VAL A 106 -9.85 39.40 38.97
C VAL A 106 -9.99 40.42 37.83
N PHE A 107 -11.21 40.69 37.38
CA PHE A 107 -11.46 41.55 36.21
C PHE A 107 -11.11 43.03 36.41
N ASP A 108 -11.19 43.54 37.63
CA ASP A 108 -10.90 44.95 37.93
C ASP A 108 -9.52 45.16 38.54
N TYR A 109 -8.67 44.13 38.63
CA TYR A 109 -7.36 44.27 39.24
C TYR A 109 -6.51 45.33 38.51
N PRO A 110 -5.84 46.28 39.20
CA PRO A 110 -5.68 46.41 40.66
C PRO A 110 -6.73 47.29 41.36
N ASP A 111 -7.64 47.93 40.63
CA ASP A 111 -8.61 48.89 41.18
C ASP A 111 -9.75 48.20 41.96
N MET A 112 -10.13 46.98 41.58
CA MET A 112 -11.11 46.11 42.24
C MET A 112 -12.49 46.77 42.46
N THR A 113 -12.84 47.79 41.68
CA THR A 113 -13.96 48.70 41.95
C THR A 113 -15.29 47.96 42.07
N ARG A 114 -15.62 47.06 41.14
CA ARG A 114 -16.87 46.27 41.18
C ARG A 114 -16.86 45.27 42.33
N ALA A 115 -15.73 44.67 42.65
CA ALA A 115 -15.60 43.76 43.80
C ALA A 115 -15.86 44.49 45.12
N ARG A 116 -15.28 45.68 45.28
CA ARG A 116 -15.49 46.56 46.45
C ARG A 116 -16.95 46.98 46.56
N ASN A 117 -17.57 47.38 45.44
CA ASN A 117 -18.97 47.79 45.42
C ASN A 117 -19.91 46.64 45.79
N LEU A 118 -19.75 45.47 45.16
CA LEU A 118 -20.60 44.30 45.43
C LEU A 118 -20.43 43.81 46.88
N ALA A 119 -19.19 43.74 47.39
CA ALA A 119 -18.94 43.42 48.79
C ALA A 119 -19.59 44.46 49.74
N GLY A 120 -19.51 45.74 49.39
CA GLY A 120 -20.12 46.84 50.14
C GLY A 120 -21.65 46.74 50.20
N ILE A 121 -22.30 46.37 49.10
CA ILE A 121 -23.75 46.13 49.03
C ILE A 121 -24.11 44.91 49.89
N ALA A 122 -23.43 43.79 49.67
CA ALA A 122 -23.71 42.52 50.36
C ALA A 122 -23.60 42.61 51.89
N LEU A 123 -22.72 43.48 52.40
CA LEU A 123 -22.41 43.58 53.83
C LEU A 123 -22.91 44.88 54.46
N LYS A 124 -23.72 45.66 53.71
CA LYS A 124 -24.24 46.96 54.13
C LYS A 124 -25.03 46.88 55.45
N GLU A 125 -25.87 45.86 55.57
CA GLU A 125 -26.83 45.70 56.68
C GLU A 125 -26.22 45.08 57.94
N ILE A 126 -24.98 44.58 57.86
CA ILE A 126 -24.31 43.98 59.01
C ILE A 126 -24.01 45.06 60.05
N ASN A 127 -24.76 45.06 61.15
CA ASN A 127 -24.57 45.97 62.27
C ASN A 127 -23.81 45.25 63.38
N THR A 128 -22.52 45.54 63.52
CA THR A 128 -21.64 44.94 64.53
C THR A 128 -20.80 46.01 65.21
N THR A 129 -20.45 45.76 66.48
CA THR A 129 -19.49 46.58 67.24
C THR A 129 -18.04 46.13 67.07
N GLN A 130 -17.81 45.01 66.38
CA GLN A 130 -16.48 44.48 66.06
C GLN A 130 -15.99 45.01 64.72
N ASN A 131 -14.68 45.26 64.61
CA ASN A 131 -14.08 45.56 63.31
C ASN A 131 -14.01 44.28 62.48
N PHE A 132 -14.29 44.38 61.18
CA PHE A 132 -14.05 43.29 60.26
C PHE A 132 -13.63 43.76 58.88
N GLY A 133 -13.01 42.87 58.13
CA GLY A 133 -12.69 43.07 56.72
C GLY A 133 -12.61 41.76 55.95
N ILE A 134 -12.61 41.89 54.63
CA ILE A 134 -12.54 40.78 53.67
C ILE A 134 -11.33 40.99 52.76
N TRP A 135 -10.52 39.95 52.67
CA TRP A 135 -9.33 39.88 51.83
C TRP A 135 -9.45 38.75 50.82
N TYR A 136 -8.97 39.01 49.60
CA TYR A 136 -8.73 38.00 48.56
C TYR A 136 -7.22 37.95 48.35
N GLY A 137 -6.59 36.84 48.74
CA GLY A 137 -5.13 36.78 48.89
C GLY A 137 -4.65 37.88 49.86
N ASP A 138 -3.77 38.75 49.39
CA ASP A 138 -3.24 39.89 50.16
C ASP A 138 -4.04 41.19 49.97
N SER A 139 -5.02 41.20 49.06
CA SER A 139 -5.77 42.40 48.68
C SER A 139 -6.99 42.62 49.57
N LEU A 140 -7.08 43.79 50.22
CA LEU A 140 -8.26 44.19 50.97
C LEU A 140 -9.39 44.62 50.02
N ILE A 141 -10.53 43.92 50.08
CA ILE A 141 -11.73 44.23 49.31
C ILE A 141 -12.62 45.21 50.07
N LEU A 142 -12.98 44.89 51.32
CA LEU A 142 -13.84 45.74 52.12
C LEU A 142 -13.43 45.66 53.58
N SER A 143 -13.50 46.78 54.29
CA SER A 143 -13.34 46.81 55.74
C SER A 143 -14.34 47.76 56.37
N LYS A 144 -14.93 47.38 57.50
CA LYS A 144 -15.83 48.21 58.30
C LYS A 144 -15.16 48.46 59.65
N ASN A 145 -14.39 49.55 59.73
CA ASN A 145 -13.40 49.77 60.79
C ASN A 145 -13.79 50.96 61.67
N MET A 146 -13.85 50.74 62.98
CA MET A 146 -13.77 51.76 64.02
C MET A 146 -12.32 51.99 64.50
N THR A 147 -11.44 50.97 64.41
CA THR A 147 -9.99 51.05 64.72
C THR A 147 -9.13 50.30 63.67
N ALA A 148 -7.86 50.71 63.52
CA ALA A 148 -6.96 50.20 62.49
C ALA A 148 -6.41 48.80 62.83
N ILE A 149 -6.39 47.87 61.86
CA ILE A 149 -5.99 46.46 62.07
C ILE A 149 -4.52 46.34 62.50
N GLU A 150 -3.67 47.29 62.10
CA GLU A 150 -2.24 47.34 62.44
C GLU A 150 -1.99 47.57 63.93
N THR A 151 -3.01 48.08 64.64
CA THR A 151 -2.96 48.36 66.09
C THR A 151 -3.74 47.35 66.93
N ALA A 152 -4.30 46.31 66.30
CA ALA A 152 -5.14 45.33 66.97
C ALA A 152 -4.35 44.46 67.95
N ALA A 153 -4.94 44.22 69.14
CA ALA A 153 -4.36 43.30 70.11
C ALA A 153 -4.71 41.84 69.80
N LYS A 154 -5.82 41.62 69.08
CA LYS A 154 -6.33 40.30 68.70
C LYS A 154 -6.93 40.35 67.29
N VAL A 155 -6.62 39.36 66.46
CA VAL A 155 -7.21 39.15 65.13
C VAL A 155 -7.71 37.72 65.01
N ASP A 156 -9.00 37.56 64.74
CA ASP A 156 -9.63 36.26 64.48
C ASP A 156 -9.91 36.11 62.96
N VAL A 157 -9.62 34.95 62.37
CA VAL A 157 -9.67 34.76 60.90
C VAL A 157 -10.53 33.54 60.53
N ALA A 158 -11.50 33.75 59.64
CA ALA A 158 -12.19 32.70 58.90
C ALA A 158 -11.68 32.68 57.45
N LYS A 159 -11.42 31.51 56.88
CA LYS A 159 -10.83 31.38 55.55
C LYS A 159 -11.49 30.30 54.70
N ARG A 160 -11.57 30.53 53.39
CA ARG A 160 -12.08 29.58 52.39
C ARG A 160 -11.30 29.74 51.09
N ARG A 161 -11.06 28.64 50.37
CA ARG A 161 -10.51 28.71 49.02
C ARG A 161 -11.63 28.73 47.99
N ILE A 162 -11.46 29.56 46.98
CA ILE A 162 -12.31 29.60 45.79
C ILE A 162 -11.45 29.26 44.58
N SER A 163 -11.91 28.32 43.75
CA SER A 163 -11.23 27.90 42.53
C SER A 163 -11.53 28.85 41.37
N GLY A 164 -10.61 28.98 40.40
CA GLY A 164 -10.78 29.81 39.21
C GLY A 164 -10.59 31.32 39.43
N VAL A 165 -9.96 31.73 40.53
CA VAL A 165 -9.72 33.14 40.87
C VAL A 165 -8.23 33.34 41.14
N GLN A 166 -7.57 34.23 40.41
CA GLN A 166 -6.19 34.69 40.65
C GLN A 166 -6.04 36.14 40.18
N ALA A 167 -5.36 36.98 40.96
CA ALA A 167 -5.17 38.40 40.67
C ALA A 167 -4.56 38.63 39.28
N GLY A 168 -5.25 39.38 38.41
CA GLY A 168 -4.75 39.76 37.08
C GLY A 168 -4.83 38.68 35.99
N GLU A 169 -5.38 37.50 36.28
CA GLU A 169 -5.52 36.39 35.32
C GLU A 169 -6.95 36.31 34.73
N SER A 170 -7.24 35.35 33.85
CA SER A 170 -8.64 35.07 33.43
C SER A 170 -9.34 34.14 34.43
N SER A 171 -10.63 34.38 34.72
CA SER A 171 -11.46 33.50 35.55
C SER A 171 -12.05 32.30 34.79
N VAL A 172 -11.89 32.28 33.46
CA VAL A 172 -12.41 31.24 32.56
C VAL A 172 -11.32 30.82 31.58
N GLY A 173 -11.05 29.53 31.53
CA GLY A 173 -10.13 28.91 30.58
C GLY A 173 -10.88 28.17 29.47
N TYR A 174 -10.25 28.15 28.31
CA TYR A 174 -10.67 27.40 27.13
C TYR A 174 -9.86 26.12 27.04
N SER A 175 -10.42 25.08 26.40
CA SER A 175 -9.66 23.96 25.85
C SER A 175 -10.22 23.64 24.48
N ALA A 176 -9.34 23.33 23.53
CA ALA A 176 -9.73 22.94 22.19
C ALA A 176 -9.24 21.53 21.87
N ARG A 177 -10.07 20.78 21.16
CA ARG A 177 -9.67 19.56 20.46
C ARG A 177 -9.56 19.87 18.97
N ALA A 178 -8.42 19.57 18.37
CA ALA A 178 -8.24 19.54 16.92
C ALA A 178 -8.23 18.08 16.47
N PHE A 179 -8.90 17.77 15.37
CA PHE A 179 -8.84 16.46 14.75
C PHE A 179 -8.84 16.58 13.23
N LEU A 180 -8.21 15.61 12.58
CA LEU A 180 -8.17 15.50 11.13
C LEU A 180 -9.13 14.41 10.65
N SER A 181 -9.85 14.76 9.60
CA SER A 181 -10.58 13.81 8.77
C SER A 181 -10.34 14.16 7.31
N SER A 182 -10.27 13.14 6.47
CA SER A 182 -10.22 13.31 5.03
C SER A 182 -11.44 12.68 4.38
N ASN A 183 -12.10 13.47 3.52
CA ASN A 183 -13.14 12.99 2.60
C ASN A 183 -12.53 12.61 1.24
N SER A 184 -11.21 12.76 1.08
CA SER A 184 -10.48 12.33 -0.10
C SER A 184 -10.30 10.83 -0.10
N ARG A 185 -10.46 10.21 -1.26
CA ARG A 185 -10.34 8.77 -1.50
C ARG A 185 -9.53 8.56 -2.76
N THR A 186 -8.69 7.54 -2.74
CA THR A 186 -7.97 7.07 -3.92
C THR A 186 -8.48 5.69 -4.27
N LYS A 187 -8.81 5.47 -5.54
CA LYS A 187 -9.27 4.18 -6.05
C LYS A 187 -8.45 3.77 -7.27
N TYR A 188 -8.13 2.50 -7.34
CA TYR A 188 -7.35 1.88 -8.40
C TYR A 188 -8.24 0.91 -9.17
N PHE A 189 -8.16 0.97 -10.50
CA PHE A 189 -8.80 0.05 -11.42
C PHE A 189 -7.69 -0.69 -12.16
N TYR A 190 -7.38 -1.89 -11.68
CA TYR A 190 -6.23 -2.65 -12.14
C TYR A 190 -6.51 -3.37 -13.46
N PHE A 191 -5.46 -3.52 -14.24
CA PHE A 191 -5.40 -4.49 -15.32
C PHE A 191 -4.71 -5.74 -14.79
N GLY A 192 -5.23 -6.92 -15.11
CA GLY A 192 -4.56 -8.19 -14.77
C GLY A 192 -3.16 -8.30 -15.36
N GLY A 193 -2.44 -9.39 -15.01
CA GLY A 193 -1.08 -9.64 -15.49
C GLY A 193 -0.97 -9.66 -17.00
N TYR A 194 -2.04 -10.06 -17.69
CA TYR A 194 -2.19 -9.89 -19.12
C TYR A 194 -3.66 -9.73 -19.53
N VAL A 195 -3.94 -8.72 -20.35
CA VAL A 195 -5.26 -8.40 -20.87
C VAL A 195 -5.22 -8.24 -22.39
N GLY A 196 -5.83 -9.19 -23.08
CA GLY A 196 -6.32 -9.06 -24.46
C GLY A 196 -5.29 -9.18 -25.59
N ASP A 197 -5.76 -8.85 -26.78
CA ASP A 197 -5.03 -8.62 -28.04
C ASP A 197 -6.08 -7.97 -28.98
N GLY A 198 -6.35 -6.68 -28.76
CA GLY A 198 -7.46 -5.92 -29.35
C GLY A 198 -7.77 -4.63 -28.57
N ASN A 199 -8.95 -4.03 -28.77
CA ASN A 199 -9.33 -2.86 -27.97
C ASN A 199 -9.68 -3.30 -26.55
N ILE A 200 -9.16 -2.59 -25.55
CA ILE A 200 -9.33 -2.92 -24.13
C ILE A 200 -10.16 -1.83 -23.47
N SER A 201 -11.05 -2.20 -22.54
CA SER A 201 -11.81 -1.21 -21.77
C SER A 201 -11.89 -1.53 -20.29
N VAL A 202 -12.04 -0.50 -19.47
CA VAL A 202 -12.18 -0.63 -18.01
C VAL A 202 -13.27 0.31 -17.51
N LEU A 203 -14.05 -0.16 -16.54
CA LEU A 203 -15.05 0.66 -15.85
C LEU A 203 -14.43 1.35 -14.64
N ALA A 204 -14.42 2.68 -14.67
CA ALA A 204 -14.02 3.52 -13.56
C ALA A 204 -15.27 4.04 -12.83
N ASN A 205 -15.59 3.46 -11.68
CA ASN A 205 -16.73 3.86 -10.85
C ASN A 205 -16.28 4.56 -9.56
N TYR A 206 -16.69 5.82 -9.39
CA TYR A 206 -16.44 6.64 -8.22
C TYR A 206 -17.64 7.56 -7.94
N ASP A 207 -17.88 7.89 -6.67
CA ASP A 207 -18.92 8.83 -6.26
C ASP A 207 -18.28 10.12 -5.74
N GLY A 208 -18.73 11.28 -6.20
CA GLY A 208 -18.21 12.58 -5.76
C GLY A 208 -17.40 13.31 -6.84
N GLU A 209 -16.56 14.25 -6.42
CA GLU A 209 -15.80 15.12 -7.34
C GLU A 209 -14.34 14.67 -7.42
N ILE A 210 -13.83 14.45 -8.63
CA ILE A 210 -12.41 14.10 -8.83
C ILE A 210 -11.56 15.29 -8.39
N SER A 211 -10.61 15.04 -7.48
CA SER A 211 -9.74 16.07 -6.92
C SER A 211 -8.58 16.41 -7.85
N ASP A 212 -8.07 15.45 -8.63
CA ASP A 212 -6.83 15.58 -9.41
C ASP A 212 -6.93 15.01 -10.82
N ASN A 213 -5.88 15.20 -11.62
CA ASN A 213 -5.79 14.48 -12.89
C ASN A 213 -5.80 12.97 -12.67
N LEU A 214 -6.47 12.26 -13.56
CA LEU A 214 -6.44 10.81 -13.60
C LEU A 214 -5.04 10.35 -14.05
N VAL A 215 -4.54 9.29 -13.39
CA VAL A 215 -3.24 8.69 -13.71
C VAL A 215 -3.50 7.31 -14.31
N ILE A 216 -2.93 7.04 -15.48
CA ILE A 216 -2.88 5.72 -16.09
C ILE A 216 -1.44 5.26 -16.01
N GLU A 217 -1.19 4.12 -15.38
CA GLU A 217 0.11 3.47 -15.37
C GLU A 217 -0.04 2.08 -15.95
N ILE A 218 0.49 1.83 -17.15
CA ILE A 218 0.29 0.57 -17.87
C ILE A 218 1.55 0.14 -18.62
N ALA A 219 1.78 -1.17 -18.69
CA ALA A 219 2.75 -1.78 -19.59
C ALA A 219 2.02 -2.22 -20.87
N VAL A 220 2.17 -1.46 -21.95
CA VAL A 220 1.38 -1.63 -23.18
C VAL A 220 2.28 -1.84 -24.39
N ASN A 221 1.93 -2.81 -25.24
CA ASN A 221 2.80 -3.24 -26.35
C ASN A 221 2.85 -2.26 -27.53
N LYS A 222 1.83 -1.42 -27.69
CA LYS A 222 1.62 -0.56 -28.87
C LYS A 222 1.01 0.79 -28.49
N GLU A 223 1.12 1.72 -29.42
CA GLU A 223 0.45 3.01 -29.36
C GLU A 223 -1.07 2.81 -29.40
N PHE A 224 -1.81 3.71 -28.76
CA PHE A 224 -3.25 3.59 -28.62
C PHE A 224 -3.95 4.95 -28.60
N ASP A 225 -5.21 4.96 -29.02
CA ASP A 225 -6.11 6.09 -28.85
C ASP A 225 -6.99 5.85 -27.62
N LEU A 226 -7.02 6.80 -26.70
CA LEU A 226 -7.88 6.75 -25.52
C LEU A 226 -9.25 7.38 -25.83
N TYR A 227 -10.32 6.67 -25.49
CA TYR A 227 -11.69 7.16 -25.49
C TYR A 227 -12.26 7.11 -24.08
N ILE A 228 -12.98 8.15 -23.68
CA ILE A 228 -13.65 8.25 -22.38
C ILE A 228 -15.12 8.48 -22.65
N ASN A 229 -15.99 7.59 -22.18
CA ASN A 229 -17.43 7.65 -22.44
C ASN A 229 -17.74 7.76 -23.96
N ASN A 230 -17.01 6.99 -24.77
CA ASN A 230 -17.07 6.98 -26.25
C ASN A 230 -16.69 8.30 -26.94
N ILE A 231 -16.06 9.24 -26.22
CA ILE A 231 -15.49 10.49 -26.76
C ILE A 231 -13.98 10.33 -26.85
N SER A 232 -13.39 10.63 -28.00
CA SER A 232 -11.93 10.57 -28.19
C SER A 232 -11.24 11.61 -27.31
N TYR A 233 -10.28 11.15 -26.49
CA TYR A 233 -9.46 12.00 -25.64
C TYR A 233 -8.16 12.39 -26.33
N GLY A 234 -7.44 11.41 -26.88
CA GLY A 234 -6.15 11.64 -27.55
C GLY A 234 -5.38 10.36 -27.85
N HIS A 235 -4.26 10.53 -28.54
CA HIS A 235 -3.32 9.49 -28.92
C HIS A 235 -2.15 9.41 -27.92
N PHE A 236 -1.70 8.21 -27.60
CA PHE A 236 -0.61 7.94 -26.67
C PHE A 236 0.38 6.92 -27.26
N ASP A 237 1.66 7.18 -27.00
CA ASP A 237 2.74 6.27 -27.39
C ASP A 237 2.68 4.95 -26.59
N LYS A 238 3.37 3.94 -27.10
CA LYS A 238 3.59 2.68 -26.37
C LYS A 238 4.61 2.84 -25.25
N THR A 239 4.69 1.82 -24.40
CA THR A 239 5.80 1.67 -23.44
C THR A 239 7.16 1.59 -24.16
N THR A 240 8.16 2.33 -23.66
CA THR A 240 9.39 2.66 -24.39
C THR A 240 10.48 1.59 -24.39
N SER A 241 10.52 0.70 -23.39
CA SER A 241 11.64 -0.23 -23.13
C SER A 241 11.23 -1.71 -23.18
N SER A 242 10.22 -2.12 -22.42
CA SER A 242 9.71 -3.50 -22.40
C SER A 242 8.33 -3.60 -21.72
N VAL A 243 7.66 -4.75 -21.86
CA VAL A 243 6.39 -5.05 -21.16
C VAL A 243 6.55 -5.27 -19.64
N TYR A 244 7.76 -5.13 -19.10
CA TYR A 244 8.05 -5.22 -17.66
C TYR A 244 8.22 -3.84 -17.01
N GLU A 245 8.19 -2.77 -17.80
CA GLU A 245 8.40 -1.40 -17.33
C GLU A 245 7.15 -0.59 -17.70
N PRO A 246 6.27 -0.23 -16.76
CA PRO A 246 5.09 0.57 -17.07
C PRO A 246 5.46 1.99 -17.50
N GLU A 247 4.58 2.61 -18.29
CA GLU A 247 4.63 4.04 -18.60
C GLU A 247 3.47 4.77 -17.91
N ARG A 248 3.72 6.02 -17.48
CA ARG A 248 2.76 6.81 -16.72
C ARG A 248 2.18 7.96 -17.57
N TYR A 249 0.88 7.92 -17.80
CA TYR A 249 0.13 8.92 -18.55
C TYR A 249 -0.79 9.74 -17.62
N ILE A 250 -0.82 11.07 -17.82
CA ILE A 250 -1.66 11.98 -17.05
C ILE A 250 -2.82 12.47 -17.93
N VAL A 251 -4.05 12.25 -17.47
CA VAL A 251 -5.28 12.53 -18.20
C VAL A 251 -6.13 13.52 -17.41
N ASN A 252 -6.51 14.62 -18.05
CA ASN A 252 -7.44 15.58 -17.43
C ASN A 252 -8.85 14.98 -17.28
N THR A 253 -9.61 15.52 -16.33
CA THR A 253 -10.87 14.93 -15.88
C THR A 253 -12.11 15.49 -16.57
N SER A 254 -11.95 16.29 -17.63
CA SER A 254 -13.05 17.04 -18.26
C SER A 254 -14.16 16.17 -18.90
N LEU A 255 -13.85 14.92 -19.22
CA LEU A 255 -14.79 13.96 -19.82
C LEU A 255 -15.43 13.00 -18.81
N PHE A 256 -15.11 13.17 -17.52
CA PHE A 256 -15.62 12.32 -16.44
C PHE A 256 -16.85 12.93 -15.77
N SER A 257 -17.74 12.04 -15.33
CA SER A 257 -18.90 12.40 -14.50
C SER A 257 -18.98 11.46 -13.29
N PRO A 258 -19.48 11.93 -12.13
CA PRO A 258 -19.71 11.04 -10.98
C PRO A 258 -20.51 9.80 -11.38
N GLY A 259 -20.13 8.64 -10.85
CA GLY A 259 -20.63 7.31 -11.19
C GLY A 259 -19.69 6.51 -12.09
N THR A 260 -20.26 5.64 -12.92
CA THR A 260 -19.49 4.76 -13.82
C THR A 260 -19.10 5.47 -15.11
N ASN A 261 -17.80 5.50 -15.39
CA ASN A 261 -17.22 5.95 -16.66
C ASN A 261 -16.53 4.77 -17.34
N ILE A 262 -16.55 4.74 -18.67
CA ILE A 262 -15.81 3.75 -19.45
C ILE A 262 -14.59 4.39 -20.08
N LEU A 263 -13.42 3.80 -19.85
CA LEU A 263 -12.19 4.12 -20.57
C LEU A 263 -11.94 3.02 -21.59
N GLU A 264 -11.73 3.37 -22.85
CA GLU A 264 -11.43 2.43 -23.93
C GLU A 264 -10.09 2.79 -24.58
N PHE A 265 -9.17 1.83 -24.59
CA PHE A 265 -7.85 1.86 -25.19
C PHE A 265 -7.97 1.19 -26.56
N ARG A 266 -7.90 1.97 -27.63
CA ARG A 266 -8.11 1.47 -28.99
C ARG A 266 -6.79 1.40 -29.75
N GLY A 267 -6.49 0.24 -30.32
CA GLY A 267 -5.25 -0.01 -31.06
C GLY A 267 -5.27 -1.35 -31.79
N ASP A 268 -4.46 -1.48 -32.85
CA ASP A 268 -4.31 -2.75 -33.56
C ASP A 268 -3.54 -3.76 -32.71
N ARG A 269 -4.15 -4.88 -32.33
CA ARG A 269 -3.49 -5.96 -31.57
C ARG A 269 -2.82 -5.45 -30.29
N LEU A 270 -3.56 -4.65 -29.54
CA LEU A 270 -3.14 -4.04 -28.30
C LEU A 270 -3.31 -5.03 -27.14
N PHE A 271 -2.29 -5.20 -26.33
CA PHE A 271 -2.41 -5.90 -25.04
C PHE A 271 -1.80 -5.06 -23.93
N ILE A 272 -2.36 -5.20 -22.72
CA ILE A 272 -1.84 -4.57 -21.50
C ILE A 272 -1.33 -5.68 -20.58
N ALA A 273 -0.06 -5.62 -20.20
CA ALA A 273 0.63 -6.61 -19.39
C ALA A 273 0.80 -6.11 -17.94
N GLY A 274 -0.32 -5.78 -17.32
CA GLY A 274 -0.35 -5.13 -16.01
C GLY A 274 -0.44 -3.60 -16.07
N GLY A 275 -1.00 -3.06 -15.00
CA GLY A 275 -1.13 -1.63 -14.78
C GLY A 275 -2.35 -1.29 -13.95
N TYR A 276 -2.64 0.00 -13.82
CA TYR A 276 -3.86 0.50 -13.23
C TYR A 276 -4.26 1.87 -13.76
N VAL A 277 -5.54 2.19 -13.60
CA VAL A 277 -6.05 3.55 -13.63
C VAL A 277 -6.28 4.01 -12.19
N LYS A 278 -5.69 5.13 -11.80
CA LYS A 278 -5.83 5.75 -10.47
C LYS A 278 -6.69 7.01 -10.54
N ILE A 279 -7.69 7.08 -9.66
CA ILE A 279 -8.55 8.26 -9.47
C ILE A 279 -8.51 8.68 -8.01
N SER A 280 -8.27 9.96 -7.75
CA SER A 280 -8.42 10.60 -6.45
C SER A 280 -9.65 11.51 -6.46
N TYR A 281 -10.56 11.36 -5.50
CA TYR A 281 -11.85 12.04 -5.48
C TYR A 281 -12.35 12.31 -4.06
N ARG A 282 -13.23 13.31 -3.89
CA ARG A 282 -13.81 13.68 -2.60
C ARG A 282 -15.25 13.16 -2.46
N THR A 283 -15.53 12.47 -1.36
CA THR A 283 -16.87 11.97 -1.03
C THR A 283 -17.12 11.92 0.48
N ASP A 284 -18.35 12.26 0.88
CA ASP A 284 -18.83 12.11 2.26
C ASP A 284 -19.39 10.71 2.53
N ASN A 285 -19.67 9.94 1.47
CA ASN A 285 -20.23 8.60 1.53
C ASN A 285 -19.27 7.63 0.86
N TYR A 286 -18.60 6.80 1.67
CA TYR A 286 -17.83 5.67 1.17
C TYR A 286 -18.54 4.37 1.55
N SER A 287 -18.93 3.59 0.55
CA SER A 287 -19.39 2.22 0.76
C SER A 287 -18.25 1.25 0.45
N ALA A 288 -17.84 0.47 1.45
CA ALA A 288 -16.98 -0.68 1.23
C ALA A 288 -17.81 -1.79 0.57
N GLY A 289 -17.46 -2.14 -0.66
CA GLY A 289 -18.08 -3.20 -1.44
C GLY A 289 -17.41 -3.23 -2.81
N GLU A 290 -16.51 -4.18 -3.02
CA GLU A 290 -15.75 -4.28 -4.26
C GLU A 290 -16.30 -5.42 -5.11
N ASP A 291 -17.24 -5.08 -5.98
CA ASP A 291 -17.54 -5.91 -7.14
C ASP A 291 -16.30 -5.83 -8.06
N TYR A 292 -15.71 -6.98 -8.40
CA TYR A 292 -14.64 -7.05 -9.38
C TYR A 292 -15.27 -6.95 -10.78
N ASN A 293 -14.91 -5.92 -11.55
CA ASN A 293 -15.33 -5.77 -12.94
C ASN A 293 -14.22 -6.26 -13.85
N PHE A 294 -14.55 -7.12 -14.81
CA PHE A 294 -13.58 -7.57 -15.80
C PHE A 294 -13.24 -6.42 -16.74
N PRO A 295 -12.00 -6.34 -17.23
CA PRO A 295 -11.71 -5.51 -18.39
C PRO A 295 -12.49 -6.03 -19.60
N GLY A 296 -13.04 -5.11 -20.39
CA GLY A 296 -13.61 -5.42 -21.69
C GLY A 296 -12.49 -5.68 -22.70
N ILE A 297 -12.70 -6.65 -23.58
CA ILE A 297 -11.76 -7.04 -24.63
C ILE A 297 -12.57 -7.18 -25.92
N ASP A 298 -12.32 -6.31 -26.90
CA ASP A 298 -12.88 -6.39 -28.26
C ASP A 298 -11.74 -6.77 -29.22
N GLY A 299 -11.60 -8.08 -29.45
CA GLY A 299 -10.42 -8.69 -30.06
C GLY A 299 -10.24 -10.12 -29.58
N LEU A 300 -9.01 -10.60 -29.42
CA LEU A 300 -8.80 -11.91 -28.84
C LEU A 300 -8.93 -11.88 -27.30
N VAL A 301 -10.01 -12.46 -26.80
CA VAL A 301 -10.25 -12.61 -25.35
C VAL A 301 -9.20 -13.53 -24.72
N ASN A 302 -8.26 -12.93 -24.00
CA ASN A 302 -7.21 -13.60 -23.26
C ASN A 302 -6.89 -12.80 -21.98
N LEU A 303 -7.42 -13.23 -20.84
CA LEU A 303 -7.24 -12.56 -19.55
C LEU A 303 -6.54 -13.48 -18.55
N TYR A 304 -5.44 -12.99 -17.98
CA TYR A 304 -4.77 -13.51 -16.79
C TYR A 304 -4.85 -12.46 -15.70
N ASP A 305 -5.51 -12.78 -14.58
CA ASP A 305 -5.68 -11.87 -13.46
C ASP A 305 -5.74 -12.64 -12.13
N ALA A 306 -6.08 -11.96 -11.06
CA ALA A 306 -6.55 -12.53 -9.81
C ALA A 306 -7.49 -11.56 -9.09
N LEU A 307 -8.26 -12.08 -8.15
CA LEU A 307 -9.07 -11.26 -7.25
C LEU A 307 -8.88 -11.69 -5.79
N TYR A 308 -9.01 -10.75 -4.87
CA TYR A 308 -9.02 -11.03 -3.43
C TYR A 308 -10.43 -11.42 -3.00
N VAL A 309 -10.55 -12.52 -2.23
CA VAL A 309 -11.82 -12.99 -1.68
C VAL A 309 -11.90 -12.59 -0.21
N SER A 310 -12.97 -11.91 0.19
CA SER A 310 -13.17 -11.44 1.57
C SER A 310 -13.21 -12.60 2.59
N GLU A 311 -12.90 -12.31 3.86
CA GLU A 311 -12.92 -13.30 4.95
C GLU A 311 -14.32 -13.68 5.42
N ASP A 312 -15.31 -12.85 5.11
CA ASP A 312 -16.71 -12.93 5.51
C ASP A 312 -17.63 -13.18 4.30
N LEU A 313 -17.15 -13.98 3.35
CA LEU A 313 -17.89 -14.36 2.15
C LEU A 313 -19.16 -15.17 2.52
N GLU A 314 -20.33 -14.60 2.23
CA GLU A 314 -21.63 -15.29 2.37
C GLU A 314 -22.10 -15.91 1.04
N GLY A 315 -21.67 -15.34 -0.08
CA GLY A 315 -21.99 -15.86 -1.40
C GLY A 315 -21.24 -15.17 -2.52
N MET A 316 -21.18 -15.83 -3.67
CA MET A 316 -20.50 -15.35 -4.87
C MET A 316 -21.47 -15.42 -6.05
N GLU A 317 -21.43 -14.43 -6.93
CA GLU A 317 -22.13 -14.41 -8.21
C GLU A 317 -21.15 -14.01 -9.30
N VAL A 318 -21.25 -14.64 -10.47
CA VAL A 318 -20.45 -14.28 -11.65
C VAL A 318 -21.41 -13.96 -12.78
N MET A 319 -21.18 -12.84 -13.47
CA MET A 319 -21.86 -12.53 -14.71
C MET A 319 -20.83 -12.25 -15.82
N LEU A 320 -20.89 -13.02 -16.90
CA LEU A 320 -20.10 -12.82 -18.10
C LEU A 320 -21.00 -12.31 -19.22
N HIS A 321 -20.73 -11.12 -19.72
CA HIS A 321 -21.36 -10.57 -20.90
C HIS A 321 -20.39 -10.71 -22.07
N ALA A 322 -20.71 -11.59 -23.02
CA ALA A 322 -19.74 -12.06 -24.01
C ALA A 322 -20.37 -12.33 -25.39
N ASN A 323 -19.56 -12.16 -26.43
CA ASN A 323 -19.83 -12.59 -27.80
C ASN A 323 -18.62 -13.39 -28.32
N ILE A 324 -18.62 -14.69 -28.04
CA ILE A 324 -17.50 -15.61 -28.25
C ILE A 324 -18.04 -16.91 -28.85
N THR A 325 -17.97 -17.04 -30.17
CA THR A 325 -18.47 -18.23 -30.90
C THR A 325 -17.54 -19.45 -30.79
N TYR A 326 -16.36 -19.28 -30.19
CA TYR A 326 -15.37 -20.33 -29.97
C TYR A 326 -15.47 -20.85 -28.53
N PRO A 327 -15.11 -22.13 -28.27
CA PRO A 327 -15.06 -22.65 -26.92
C PRO A 327 -14.16 -21.80 -26.04
N PHE A 328 -14.72 -21.26 -24.95
CA PHE A 328 -14.02 -20.46 -23.97
C PHE A 328 -14.34 -20.92 -22.56
N PHE A 329 -13.40 -20.66 -21.68
CA PHE A 329 -13.45 -21.10 -20.29
C PHE A 329 -13.19 -19.92 -19.36
N PHE A 330 -13.72 -20.05 -18.16
CA PHE A 330 -13.41 -19.20 -17.02
C PHE A 330 -12.98 -20.09 -15.86
N ASN A 331 -11.70 -20.03 -15.52
CA ASN A 331 -11.11 -20.67 -14.36
C ASN A 331 -10.96 -19.67 -13.22
N PHE A 332 -11.28 -20.15 -12.02
CA PHE A 332 -11.10 -19.45 -10.77
C PHE A 332 -10.31 -20.35 -9.82
N GLY A 333 -9.07 -19.93 -9.52
CA GLY A 333 -8.04 -20.78 -8.94
C GLY A 333 -7.74 -21.97 -9.85
N ASN A 334 -8.04 -23.17 -9.36
CA ASN A 334 -7.86 -24.43 -10.09
C ASN A 334 -9.19 -25.05 -10.57
N VAL A 335 -10.30 -24.32 -10.42
CA VAL A 335 -11.65 -24.78 -10.74
C VAL A 335 -12.14 -24.06 -12.00
N THR A 336 -12.66 -24.81 -12.97
CA THR A 336 -13.34 -24.23 -14.13
C THR A 336 -14.80 -23.94 -13.74
N LEU A 337 -15.15 -22.66 -13.63
CA LEU A 337 -16.51 -22.21 -13.29
C LEU A 337 -17.44 -22.20 -14.52
N TYR A 338 -16.89 -21.87 -15.68
CA TYR A 338 -17.63 -21.89 -16.94
C TYR A 338 -16.78 -22.47 -18.05
N ASN A 339 -17.43 -23.23 -18.93
CA ASN A 339 -16.87 -23.70 -20.18
C ASN A 339 -18.00 -23.82 -21.21
N GLY A 340 -17.88 -23.09 -22.33
CA GLY A 340 -18.92 -23.09 -23.35
C GLY A 340 -18.64 -22.13 -24.51
N THR A 341 -19.70 -21.79 -25.24
CA THR A 341 -19.70 -20.88 -26.40
C THR A 341 -20.92 -19.99 -26.34
N THR A 342 -20.87 -18.80 -26.93
CA THR A 342 -22.07 -17.97 -27.15
C THR A 342 -22.55 -18.04 -28.60
N ILE A 343 -23.83 -17.75 -28.80
CA ILE A 343 -24.42 -17.50 -30.13
C ILE A 343 -24.77 -16.01 -30.18
N GLY A 344 -23.84 -15.21 -30.69
CA GLY A 344 -23.92 -13.75 -30.60
C GLY A 344 -23.62 -13.23 -29.19
N GLU A 345 -24.06 -11.99 -28.92
CA GLU A 345 -23.97 -11.36 -27.60
C GLU A 345 -24.91 -12.04 -26.59
N GLN A 346 -24.38 -12.50 -25.47
CA GLN A 346 -25.11 -13.22 -24.43
C GLN A 346 -24.62 -12.85 -23.02
N TYR A 347 -25.54 -12.93 -22.06
CA TYR A 347 -25.25 -12.84 -20.63
C TYR A 347 -25.28 -14.26 -20.04
N ILE A 348 -24.20 -14.63 -19.37
CA ILE A 348 -24.03 -15.90 -18.66
C ILE A 348 -23.93 -15.57 -17.19
N THR A 349 -24.87 -16.05 -16.39
CA THR A 349 -24.88 -15.83 -14.94
C THR A 349 -24.66 -17.17 -14.24
N LEU A 350 -23.70 -17.19 -13.31
CA LEU A 350 -23.49 -18.30 -12.37
C LEU A 350 -23.87 -17.79 -10.98
N ASP A 351 -24.87 -18.42 -10.37
CA ASP A 351 -25.29 -18.06 -9.03
C ASP A 351 -24.46 -18.75 -7.95
N ASN A 352 -24.66 -18.35 -6.69
CA ASN A 352 -23.93 -18.92 -5.56
C ASN A 352 -24.12 -20.45 -5.41
N SER A 353 -25.29 -20.98 -5.79
CA SER A 353 -25.56 -22.41 -5.68
C SER A 353 -24.77 -23.22 -6.71
N GLU A 354 -24.62 -22.69 -7.93
CA GLU A 354 -23.81 -23.29 -8.98
C GLU A 354 -22.32 -23.21 -8.62
N ILE A 355 -21.84 -22.03 -8.21
CA ILE A 355 -20.42 -21.80 -7.88
C ILE A 355 -19.98 -22.64 -6.68
N SER A 356 -20.76 -22.65 -5.59
CA SER A 356 -20.44 -23.47 -4.40
C SER A 356 -20.47 -24.97 -4.69
N SER A 357 -21.23 -25.42 -5.69
CA SER A 357 -21.21 -26.83 -6.12
C SER A 357 -19.92 -27.22 -6.84
N LEU A 358 -19.26 -26.26 -7.51
CA LEU A 358 -18.02 -26.46 -8.25
C LEU A 358 -16.78 -26.27 -7.37
N ILE A 359 -16.76 -25.20 -6.57
CA ILE A 359 -15.64 -24.87 -5.67
C ILE A 359 -15.66 -25.74 -4.40
N GLY A 360 -16.86 -26.11 -3.92
CA GLY A 360 -17.05 -26.73 -2.62
C GLY A 360 -17.04 -25.69 -1.49
N ASP A 361 -16.29 -25.98 -0.43
CA ASP A 361 -16.17 -25.10 0.74
C ASP A 361 -15.31 -23.86 0.42
N TYR A 362 -15.89 -22.67 0.62
CA TYR A 362 -15.22 -21.39 0.40
C TYR A 362 -14.06 -21.12 1.36
N GLY A 363 -13.92 -21.86 2.47
CA GLY A 363 -12.79 -21.70 3.39
C GLY A 363 -11.40 -21.90 2.76
N ASN A 364 -11.33 -22.51 1.56
CA ASN A 364 -10.08 -22.62 0.81
C ASN A 364 -9.70 -21.33 0.06
N ILE A 365 -10.65 -20.45 -0.22
CA ILE A 365 -10.46 -19.20 -0.98
C ILE A 365 -10.67 -17.94 -0.13
N GLU A 366 -11.44 -18.00 0.95
CA GLU A 366 -11.65 -16.87 1.89
C GLU A 366 -10.34 -16.29 2.42
N GLY A 367 -10.25 -14.96 2.43
CA GLY A 367 -9.09 -14.19 2.89
C GLY A 367 -7.83 -14.38 2.04
N LYS A 368 -7.98 -14.74 0.76
CA LYS A 368 -6.85 -15.02 -0.14
C LYS A 368 -7.02 -14.37 -1.50
N MET A 369 -5.88 -14.03 -2.09
CA MET A 369 -5.77 -13.72 -3.51
C MET A 369 -5.92 -15.01 -4.34
N VAL A 370 -6.95 -15.08 -5.18
CA VAL A 370 -7.26 -16.25 -6.02
C VAL A 370 -7.02 -15.90 -7.50
N PRO A 371 -6.12 -16.63 -8.19
CA PRO A 371 -5.88 -16.44 -9.62
C PRO A 371 -7.14 -16.65 -10.46
N LEU A 372 -7.30 -15.86 -11.51
CA LEU A 372 -8.43 -15.85 -12.43
C LEU A 372 -7.92 -15.95 -13.87
N ARG A 373 -8.51 -16.85 -14.66
CA ARG A 373 -8.14 -17.06 -16.07
C ARG A 373 -9.38 -17.14 -16.94
N LEU A 374 -9.49 -16.27 -17.94
CA LEU A 374 -10.55 -16.32 -18.94
C LEU A 374 -9.95 -16.32 -20.34
N GLY A 375 -10.15 -17.40 -21.09
CA GLY A 375 -9.56 -17.56 -22.43
C GLY A 375 -10.26 -18.63 -23.28
N LEU A 376 -9.75 -18.88 -24.48
CA LEU A 376 -10.32 -19.85 -25.41
C LEU A 376 -9.62 -21.23 -25.33
N GLU A 377 -10.37 -22.33 -25.45
CA GLU A 377 -9.84 -23.71 -25.32
C GLU A 377 -9.04 -24.17 -26.55
N GLU A 378 -9.59 -23.97 -27.75
CA GLU A 378 -9.07 -24.52 -29.01
C GLU A 378 -7.87 -23.73 -29.57
N LEU A 379 -7.48 -22.64 -28.92
CA LEU A 379 -6.32 -21.84 -29.31
C LEU A 379 -4.99 -22.46 -28.93
N THR A 380 -5.00 -23.51 -28.13
CA THR A 380 -3.81 -24.32 -27.83
C THR A 380 -3.25 -25.06 -29.05
N GLU A 381 -4.08 -25.34 -30.06
CA GLU A 381 -3.66 -25.99 -31.31
C GLU A 381 -3.31 -24.99 -32.43
N TYR A 382 -3.78 -23.73 -32.35
CA TYR A 382 -3.58 -22.72 -33.41
C TYR A 382 -2.43 -21.73 -33.15
N PHE A 383 -1.97 -21.60 -31.91
CA PHE A 383 -0.80 -20.79 -31.57
C PHE A 383 0.39 -21.69 -31.29
N TYR A 384 1.54 -21.29 -31.81
CA TYR A 384 2.78 -22.05 -31.73
C TYR A 384 3.23 -22.28 -30.27
N ARG A 385 2.68 -23.32 -29.63
CA ARG A 385 3.10 -23.80 -28.30
C ARG A 385 4.23 -24.80 -28.36
N THR A 386 4.57 -25.23 -29.56
CA THR A 386 5.68 -26.12 -29.86
C THR A 386 6.60 -25.44 -30.85
N ILE A 387 7.89 -25.61 -30.62
CA ILE A 387 8.92 -25.17 -31.55
C ILE A 387 9.46 -26.39 -32.32
N ASP A 388 9.59 -26.20 -33.62
CA ASP A 388 10.36 -27.08 -34.48
C ASP A 388 11.64 -26.36 -34.84
N VAL A 389 12.76 -26.87 -34.33
CA VAL A 389 14.04 -26.19 -34.45
C VAL A 389 15.03 -27.04 -35.20
N PHE A 390 15.68 -26.47 -36.22
CA PHE A 390 16.87 -27.06 -36.80
C PHE A 390 18.14 -26.44 -36.23
N THR A 391 19.10 -27.28 -35.88
CA THR A 391 20.48 -26.83 -35.70
C THR A 391 21.21 -26.98 -37.03
N VAL A 392 21.91 -25.93 -37.46
CA VAL A 392 22.67 -25.88 -38.71
C VAL A 392 24.12 -25.69 -38.34
N THR A 393 24.89 -26.78 -38.31
CA THR A 393 26.23 -26.83 -37.70
C THR A 393 27.33 -26.96 -38.75
N ASP A 394 28.33 -26.08 -38.65
CA ASP A 394 29.54 -26.11 -39.45
C ASP A 394 30.39 -27.36 -39.14
N LEU A 395 30.65 -28.16 -40.16
CA LEU A 395 31.50 -29.36 -40.13
C LEU A 395 32.75 -29.20 -40.99
N SER A 396 33.12 -27.96 -41.33
CA SER A 396 34.30 -27.68 -42.15
C SER A 396 35.60 -28.07 -41.45
N SER A 397 36.67 -28.25 -42.22
CA SER A 397 37.97 -28.68 -41.72
C SER A 397 38.60 -27.71 -40.71
N SER A 398 38.18 -26.43 -40.67
CA SER A 398 38.61 -25.45 -39.66
C SER A 398 38.16 -25.83 -38.25
N MET A 399 37.07 -26.59 -38.12
CA MET A 399 36.56 -27.10 -36.86
C MET A 399 37.46 -28.19 -36.24
N ASN A 400 38.35 -28.80 -37.03
CA ASN A 400 39.32 -29.79 -36.53
C ASN A 400 40.57 -29.14 -35.92
N ARG A 401 40.39 -28.04 -35.18
CA ARG A 401 41.45 -27.37 -34.42
C ARG A 401 41.27 -27.59 -32.92
N PRO A 402 42.37 -27.76 -32.15
CA PRO A 402 42.29 -27.84 -30.69
C PRO A 402 41.74 -26.53 -30.11
N CYS A 403 40.87 -26.63 -29.11
CA CYS A 403 40.29 -25.44 -28.50
C CYS A 403 41.32 -24.57 -27.75
N GLY A 404 41.24 -23.27 -27.96
CA GLY A 404 41.87 -22.24 -27.15
C GLY A 404 41.23 -22.21 -25.76
N GLY A 405 42.04 -22.04 -24.71
CA GLY A 405 41.52 -21.87 -23.35
C GLY A 405 41.01 -23.13 -22.61
N CYS A 406 40.83 -24.29 -23.26
CA CYS A 406 40.39 -25.49 -22.53
C CYS A 406 41.51 -26.20 -21.73
N SER A 407 41.09 -26.91 -20.67
CA SER A 407 41.91 -27.84 -19.89
C SER A 407 42.38 -29.04 -20.72
N SER A 408 43.55 -29.60 -20.39
CA SER A 408 44.11 -30.77 -21.09
C SER A 408 43.47 -32.09 -20.63
N PRO A 409 43.19 -33.05 -21.53
CA PRO A 409 43.38 -33.01 -22.98
C PRO A 409 42.38 -32.07 -23.67
N LYS A 410 42.88 -31.26 -24.61
CA LYS A 410 42.06 -30.23 -25.28
C LYS A 410 41.18 -30.89 -26.35
N PRO A 411 39.84 -30.79 -26.25
CA PRO A 411 38.97 -31.19 -27.33
C PRO A 411 39.17 -30.29 -28.56
N THR A 412 38.74 -30.77 -29.72
CA THR A 412 38.61 -29.96 -30.93
C THR A 412 37.36 -29.09 -30.88
N LEU A 413 37.30 -28.00 -31.66
CA LEU A 413 36.05 -27.24 -31.80
C LEU A 413 34.90 -28.12 -32.32
N PHE A 414 35.22 -29.02 -33.24
CA PHE A 414 34.28 -30.03 -33.73
C PHE A 414 33.67 -30.87 -32.59
N GLU A 415 34.48 -31.37 -31.66
CA GLU A 415 33.98 -32.13 -30.50
C GLU A 415 33.09 -31.26 -29.59
N LEU A 416 33.47 -29.99 -29.37
CA LEU A 416 32.68 -29.05 -28.58
C LEU A 416 31.35 -28.68 -29.25
N ALA A 417 31.32 -28.55 -30.57
CA ALA A 417 30.07 -28.34 -31.32
C ALA A 417 29.12 -29.54 -31.21
N LYS A 418 29.64 -30.77 -31.18
CA LYS A 418 28.84 -31.98 -30.90
C LYS A 418 28.23 -31.91 -29.49
N ASP A 419 29.01 -31.50 -28.50
CA ASP A 419 28.53 -31.37 -27.12
C ASP A 419 27.50 -30.26 -26.95
N ALA A 420 27.69 -29.12 -27.63
CA ALA A 420 26.75 -28.00 -27.65
C ALA A 420 25.40 -28.42 -28.25
N ASN A 421 25.40 -29.11 -29.39
CA ASN A 421 24.19 -29.65 -29.99
C ASN A 421 23.46 -30.66 -29.07
N ARG A 422 24.20 -31.54 -28.38
CA ARG A 422 23.61 -32.44 -27.37
C ARG A 422 22.99 -31.69 -26.19
N ALA A 423 23.57 -30.57 -25.78
CA ALA A 423 23.04 -29.73 -24.71
C ALA A 423 21.77 -29.01 -25.16
N PHE A 424 21.76 -28.48 -26.38
CA PHE A 424 20.60 -27.84 -26.99
C PHE A 424 19.43 -28.80 -27.19
N ILE A 425 19.67 -30.00 -27.73
CA ILE A 425 18.64 -31.06 -27.84
C ILE A 425 18.01 -31.32 -26.47
N ARG A 426 18.82 -31.45 -25.42
CA ARG A 426 18.32 -31.67 -24.05
C ARG A 426 17.51 -30.49 -23.54
N GLY A 427 17.94 -29.25 -23.80
CA GLY A 427 17.22 -28.04 -23.40
C GLY A 427 15.85 -27.93 -24.07
N VAL A 428 15.81 -28.08 -25.40
CA VAL A 428 14.59 -27.95 -26.19
C VAL A 428 13.59 -29.09 -25.94
N LEU A 429 14.08 -30.35 -25.92
CA LEU A 429 13.22 -31.53 -25.74
C LEU A 429 12.83 -31.80 -24.28
N ASN A 430 13.31 -31.00 -23.32
CA ASN A 430 12.80 -31.02 -21.95
C ASN A 430 11.33 -30.55 -21.86
N TYR A 431 10.83 -29.92 -22.92
CA TYR A 431 9.46 -29.41 -23.05
C TYR A 431 8.70 -30.27 -24.07
N SER A 432 7.54 -30.77 -23.66
CA SER A 432 6.74 -31.71 -24.46
C SER A 432 6.18 -31.04 -25.72
N GLY A 433 6.26 -31.75 -26.84
CA GLY A 433 5.74 -31.30 -28.14
C GLY A 433 6.79 -30.65 -29.05
N ASN A 434 7.92 -30.24 -28.50
CA ASN A 434 9.04 -29.72 -29.29
C ASN A 434 9.73 -30.83 -30.08
N ARG A 435 10.28 -30.46 -31.25
CA ARG A 435 11.09 -31.34 -32.09
C ARG A 435 12.37 -30.64 -32.52
N VAL A 436 13.44 -31.41 -32.62
CA VAL A 436 14.72 -30.93 -33.10
C VAL A 436 15.09 -31.67 -34.38
N GLY A 437 15.52 -30.93 -35.38
CA GLY A 437 16.17 -31.41 -36.59
C GLY A 437 17.65 -31.04 -36.60
N LEU A 438 18.45 -31.77 -37.35
CA LEU A 438 19.89 -31.56 -37.42
C LEU A 438 20.32 -31.43 -38.88
N VAL A 439 21.13 -30.40 -39.18
CA VAL A 439 21.86 -30.25 -40.43
C VAL A 439 23.32 -30.02 -40.11
N GLY A 440 24.19 -30.93 -40.54
CA GLY A 440 25.62 -30.69 -40.63
C GLY A 440 26.01 -30.28 -42.06
N TYR A 441 26.79 -29.21 -42.22
CA TYR A 441 27.21 -28.71 -43.53
C TYR A 441 28.72 -28.48 -43.63
N SER A 442 29.26 -28.52 -44.85
CA SER A 442 30.67 -28.20 -45.15
C SER A 442 30.75 -27.65 -46.58
N ASP A 443 31.33 -28.31 -47.58
CA ASP A 443 31.16 -27.91 -48.99
C ASP A 443 29.72 -28.05 -49.49
N GLU A 444 28.95 -28.96 -48.91
CA GLU A 444 27.50 -29.12 -49.09
C GLU A 444 26.81 -29.58 -47.78
N ALA A 445 25.49 -29.75 -47.80
CA ALA A 445 24.71 -30.33 -46.71
C ALA A 445 24.47 -31.83 -46.94
N TYR A 446 25.36 -32.68 -46.43
CA TYR A 446 25.34 -34.11 -46.73
C TYR A 446 24.15 -34.84 -46.07
N PRO A 447 23.49 -35.77 -46.80
CA PRO A 447 22.41 -36.60 -46.23
C PRO A 447 22.83 -37.42 -45.00
N ALA A 448 24.10 -37.80 -44.90
CA ALA A 448 24.63 -38.57 -43.75
C ALA A 448 24.74 -37.75 -42.45
N PHE A 449 24.67 -36.42 -42.54
CA PHE A 449 24.73 -35.50 -41.40
C PHE A 449 23.39 -34.81 -41.12
N TYR A 450 22.35 -35.19 -41.87
CA TYR A 450 20.98 -34.72 -41.71
C TYR A 450 20.18 -35.64 -40.81
N HIS A 451 19.32 -35.05 -39.97
CA HIS A 451 18.27 -35.77 -39.26
C HIS A 451 16.98 -34.95 -39.31
N SER A 452 15.90 -35.59 -39.73
CA SER A 452 14.53 -35.04 -39.71
C SER A 452 14.09 -34.61 -38.31
N LEU A 453 13.04 -33.78 -38.22
CA LEU A 453 12.45 -33.35 -36.96
C LEU A 453 12.07 -34.55 -36.09
N SER A 454 12.60 -34.60 -34.87
CA SER A 454 12.34 -35.68 -33.93
C SER A 454 12.37 -35.20 -32.49
N ASN A 455 11.63 -35.91 -31.63
CA ASN A 455 11.73 -35.81 -30.18
C ASN A 455 12.52 -36.98 -29.57
N ASN A 456 13.12 -37.84 -30.40
CA ASN A 456 13.91 -38.96 -29.95
C ASN A 456 15.38 -38.54 -29.77
N THR A 457 15.73 -38.17 -28.54
CA THR A 457 17.09 -37.79 -28.15
C THR A 457 18.14 -38.83 -28.55
N GLN A 458 17.81 -40.13 -28.56
CA GLN A 458 18.76 -41.18 -28.92
C GLN A 458 19.08 -41.18 -30.43
N SER A 459 18.10 -40.98 -31.30
CA SER A 459 18.33 -40.95 -32.76
C SER A 459 19.08 -39.69 -33.20
N LEU A 460 18.73 -38.54 -32.60
CA LEU A 460 19.43 -37.27 -32.80
C LEU A 460 20.90 -37.37 -32.39
N ASN A 461 21.17 -37.89 -31.18
CA ASN A 461 22.55 -38.11 -30.72
C ASN A 461 23.30 -39.13 -31.59
N GLY A 462 22.60 -40.12 -32.15
CA GLY A 462 23.16 -41.06 -33.12
C GLY A 462 23.69 -40.37 -34.37
N THR A 463 22.99 -39.36 -34.87
CA THR A 463 23.42 -38.56 -36.04
C THR A 463 24.58 -37.64 -35.71
N ILE A 464 24.55 -36.97 -34.55
CA ILE A 464 25.70 -36.18 -34.07
C ILE A 464 26.94 -37.08 -33.99
N ASN A 465 26.80 -38.33 -33.55
CA ASN A 465 27.92 -39.25 -33.46
C ASN A 465 28.52 -39.59 -34.84
N SER A 466 27.71 -39.65 -35.92
CA SER A 466 28.18 -39.94 -37.28
C SER A 466 28.84 -38.77 -37.99
N TRP A 467 28.69 -37.54 -37.49
CA TRP A 467 29.37 -36.36 -38.04
C TRP A 467 30.89 -36.56 -38.07
N ASN A 468 31.52 -36.02 -39.11
CA ASN A 468 32.96 -35.87 -39.27
C ASN A 468 33.25 -34.52 -39.95
N THR A 469 34.51 -34.10 -39.97
CA THR A 469 34.91 -32.85 -40.63
C THR A 469 35.23 -33.07 -42.10
N VAL A 470 34.72 -32.21 -42.97
CA VAL A 470 34.93 -32.23 -44.43
C VAL A 470 35.50 -30.89 -44.88
N ASN A 471 36.06 -30.80 -46.10
CA ASN A 471 36.65 -29.55 -46.60
C ASN A 471 35.58 -28.50 -46.93
N ASN A 472 35.96 -27.22 -46.90
CA ASN A 472 35.15 -26.06 -47.28
C ASN A 472 33.96 -25.74 -46.36
N ASN A 473 33.34 -24.57 -46.55
CA ASN A 473 32.23 -24.06 -45.75
C ASN A 473 31.17 -23.39 -46.65
N CYS A 474 29.96 -23.95 -46.72
CA CYS A 474 28.78 -23.51 -47.47
C CYS A 474 27.60 -23.29 -46.50
N ILE A 475 27.58 -22.16 -45.80
CA ILE A 475 26.49 -21.82 -44.86
C ILE A 475 25.12 -21.82 -45.55
N CYS A 476 25.01 -21.27 -46.76
CA CYS A 476 23.76 -21.25 -47.51
C CYS A 476 23.23 -22.67 -47.84
N CYS A 477 24.11 -23.65 -48.07
CA CYS A 477 23.72 -25.05 -48.25
C CYS A 477 23.04 -25.61 -46.98
N GLY A 478 23.60 -25.29 -45.81
CA GLY A 478 23.03 -25.68 -44.52
C GLY A 478 21.67 -25.02 -44.26
N ILE A 479 21.55 -23.72 -44.52
CA ILE A 479 20.30 -22.97 -44.38
C ILE A 479 19.23 -23.53 -45.31
N ASN A 480 19.52 -23.68 -46.60
CA ASN A 480 18.55 -24.20 -47.59
C ASN A 480 18.06 -25.60 -47.20
N ARG A 481 18.94 -26.47 -46.69
CA ARG A 481 18.54 -27.81 -46.23
C ARG A 481 17.67 -27.78 -44.97
N ALA A 482 17.93 -26.85 -44.04
CA ALA A 482 17.08 -26.67 -42.86
C ALA A 482 15.70 -26.11 -43.23
N VAL A 483 15.65 -25.18 -44.19
CA VAL A 483 14.39 -24.66 -44.75
C VAL A 483 13.56 -25.79 -45.38
N GLU A 484 14.19 -26.66 -46.17
CA GLU A 484 13.53 -27.84 -46.74
C GLU A 484 12.92 -28.72 -45.62
N GLY A 485 13.70 -29.09 -44.60
CA GLY A 485 13.20 -29.88 -43.48
C GLY A 485 12.06 -29.21 -42.69
N LEU A 486 12.16 -27.91 -42.41
CA LEU A 486 11.11 -27.14 -41.73
C LEU A 486 9.86 -26.92 -42.57
N THR A 487 9.97 -26.87 -43.89
CA THR A 487 8.82 -26.67 -44.78
C THR A 487 8.09 -27.98 -45.06
N GLU A 488 8.81 -29.09 -45.16
CA GLU A 488 8.23 -30.42 -45.41
C GLU A 488 7.65 -31.08 -44.16
N GLU A 489 8.29 -30.90 -42.99
CA GLU A 489 8.01 -31.71 -41.80
C GLU A 489 7.31 -30.96 -40.65
N SER A 490 7.23 -29.63 -40.72
CA SER A 490 6.61 -28.77 -39.69
C SER A 490 5.26 -28.19 -40.11
N SER A 491 4.23 -28.54 -39.35
CA SER A 491 2.87 -27.99 -39.45
C SER A 491 2.39 -27.56 -38.07
N GLY A 492 2.05 -26.28 -37.88
CA GLY A 492 1.49 -25.78 -36.62
C GLY A 492 2.49 -25.51 -35.48
N SER A 493 3.80 -25.64 -35.72
CA SER A 493 4.87 -25.24 -34.79
C SER A 493 5.60 -23.99 -35.27
N LYS A 494 6.18 -23.21 -34.35
CA LYS A 494 7.07 -22.09 -34.73
C LYS A 494 8.34 -22.69 -35.31
N LYS A 495 8.73 -22.22 -36.49
CA LYS A 495 9.87 -22.72 -37.24
C LYS A 495 11.09 -21.86 -36.94
N ILE A 496 12.14 -22.50 -36.45
CA ILE A 496 13.34 -21.81 -36.00
C ILE A 496 14.56 -22.56 -36.53
N MET A 497 15.61 -21.84 -36.84
CA MET A 497 16.92 -22.43 -37.06
C MET A 497 18.02 -21.69 -36.31
N VAL A 498 19.00 -22.45 -35.83
CA VAL A 498 20.19 -21.96 -35.12
C VAL A 498 21.41 -22.31 -35.95
N VAL A 499 22.02 -21.31 -36.59
CA VAL A 499 23.10 -21.47 -37.56
C VAL A 499 24.45 -21.17 -36.92
N MET A 500 25.33 -22.17 -36.82
CA MET A 500 26.69 -22.02 -36.34
C MET A 500 27.69 -21.91 -37.50
N GLY A 501 28.69 -21.04 -37.37
CA GLY A 501 29.83 -20.94 -38.28
C GLY A 501 31.11 -20.58 -37.52
N ASP A 502 32.25 -21.15 -37.91
CA ASP A 502 33.56 -20.89 -37.28
C ASP A 502 34.48 -19.96 -38.07
N GLY A 503 34.02 -19.51 -39.25
CA GLY A 503 34.77 -18.74 -40.23
C GLY A 503 33.88 -18.10 -41.29
N ARG A 504 34.49 -17.47 -42.29
CA ARG A 504 33.79 -16.82 -43.41
C ARG A 504 33.24 -17.85 -44.42
N PRO A 505 32.01 -17.70 -44.94
CA PRO A 505 31.47 -18.53 -46.02
C PRO A 505 32.39 -18.60 -47.24
N GLN A 506 32.51 -19.78 -47.84
CA GLN A 506 33.35 -20.01 -49.02
C GLN A 506 32.56 -20.65 -50.19
N GLY A 507 31.48 -21.37 -49.90
CA GLY A 507 30.57 -21.96 -50.88
C GLY A 507 29.49 -20.98 -51.34
N MET A 508 29.31 -20.86 -52.66
CA MET A 508 28.19 -20.13 -53.29
C MET A 508 27.03 -21.08 -53.57
N CYS A 509 25.80 -20.60 -53.43
CA CYS A 509 24.58 -21.36 -53.69
C CYS A 509 23.91 -20.89 -54.98
N ALA A 510 23.57 -21.85 -55.85
CA ALA A 510 22.91 -21.55 -57.12
C ALA A 510 21.46 -21.07 -56.92
N GLU A 511 20.85 -21.39 -55.78
CA GLU A 511 19.51 -21.01 -55.38
C GLU A 511 19.39 -19.50 -55.14
N GLN A 512 20.38 -18.92 -54.47
CA GLN A 512 20.43 -17.48 -54.21
C GLN A 512 21.13 -16.70 -55.33
N ASN A 513 22.16 -17.29 -55.94
CA ASN A 513 22.83 -16.79 -57.15
C ASN A 513 23.21 -15.30 -57.09
N THR A 514 23.68 -14.83 -55.93
CA THR A 514 24.05 -13.42 -55.71
C THR A 514 25.48 -13.11 -56.21
N GLY A 515 26.25 -14.15 -56.50
CA GLY A 515 27.64 -14.08 -56.96
C GLY A 515 28.67 -13.97 -55.83
N SER A 516 28.26 -14.13 -54.57
CA SER A 516 29.13 -14.13 -53.39
C SER A 516 28.61 -15.09 -52.32
N ALA A 517 29.49 -15.89 -51.71
CA ALA A 517 29.13 -16.84 -50.66
C ALA A 517 28.52 -16.14 -49.42
N ASP A 518 29.03 -14.97 -49.04
CA ASP A 518 28.51 -14.19 -47.91
C ASP A 518 27.07 -13.73 -48.19
N THR A 519 26.84 -13.21 -49.40
CA THR A 519 25.54 -12.65 -49.79
C THR A 519 24.53 -13.75 -50.07
N ASP A 520 24.96 -14.93 -50.55
CA ASP A 520 24.10 -16.11 -50.68
C ASP A 520 23.62 -16.61 -49.32
N ALA A 521 24.46 -16.61 -48.28
CA ALA A 521 24.04 -17.00 -46.93
C ALA A 521 23.05 -16.02 -46.30
N ILE A 522 23.29 -14.71 -46.46
CA ILE A 522 22.36 -13.66 -46.00
C ILE A 522 21.03 -13.76 -46.75
N GLU A 523 21.07 -13.98 -48.07
CA GLU A 523 19.87 -14.13 -48.88
C GLU A 523 19.10 -15.41 -48.54
N ALA A 524 19.78 -16.52 -48.25
CA ALA A 524 19.11 -17.75 -47.83
C ALA A 524 18.30 -17.54 -46.53
N ALA A 525 18.85 -16.81 -45.56
CA ALA A 525 18.13 -16.47 -44.32
C ALA A 525 16.97 -15.49 -44.57
N ARG A 526 17.15 -14.48 -45.43
CA ARG A 526 16.08 -13.56 -45.83
C ARG A 526 14.93 -14.30 -46.50
N GLN A 527 15.21 -15.19 -47.44
CA GLN A 527 14.20 -16.03 -48.10
C GLN A 527 13.48 -16.96 -47.11
N ALA A 528 14.22 -17.55 -46.16
CA ALA A 528 13.64 -18.37 -45.10
C ALA A 528 12.62 -17.60 -44.25
N CYS A 529 12.94 -16.35 -43.94
CA CYS A 529 12.07 -15.44 -43.23
C CYS A 529 10.86 -15.01 -44.07
N GLU A 530 11.10 -14.37 -45.22
CA GLU A 530 10.06 -13.72 -46.04
C GLU A 530 9.04 -14.72 -46.60
N TYR A 531 9.46 -15.92 -46.98
CA TYR A 531 8.58 -16.90 -47.62
C TYR A 531 7.98 -17.92 -46.65
N TYR A 532 8.67 -18.20 -45.53
CA TYR A 532 8.31 -19.32 -44.66
C TYR A 532 8.19 -18.95 -43.19
N GLY A 533 8.44 -17.69 -42.81
CA GLY A 533 8.34 -17.19 -41.44
C GLY A 533 9.34 -17.83 -40.47
N ILE A 534 10.46 -18.36 -40.99
CA ILE A 534 11.48 -19.06 -40.20
C ILE A 534 12.39 -18.03 -39.52
N VAL A 535 12.50 -18.10 -38.20
CA VAL A 535 13.42 -17.26 -37.41
C VAL A 535 14.81 -17.87 -37.44
N THR A 536 15.82 -17.06 -37.74
CA THR A 536 17.22 -17.52 -37.90
C THR A 536 18.11 -16.90 -36.83
N HIS A 537 18.43 -17.66 -35.79
CA HIS A 537 19.48 -17.29 -34.86
C HIS A 537 20.83 -17.73 -35.41
N THR A 538 21.90 -17.00 -35.08
CA THR A 538 23.24 -17.36 -35.52
C THR A 538 24.22 -17.41 -34.36
N VAL A 539 25.21 -18.32 -34.46
CA VAL A 539 26.25 -18.51 -33.46
C VAL A 539 27.60 -18.40 -34.13
N GLY A 540 28.35 -17.35 -33.81
CA GLY A 540 29.73 -17.22 -34.25
C GLY A 540 30.67 -17.97 -33.30
N PHE A 541 31.40 -18.96 -33.80
CA PHE A 541 32.17 -19.88 -32.95
C PHE A 541 33.68 -19.75 -33.13
N GLY A 542 34.34 -19.23 -32.09
CA GLY A 542 35.80 -19.15 -32.01
C GLY A 542 36.41 -17.95 -32.75
N PRO A 543 37.74 -17.78 -32.66
CA PRO A 543 38.40 -16.49 -32.87
C PRO A 543 38.59 -16.06 -34.34
N ILE A 544 38.17 -16.87 -35.32
CA ILE A 544 38.33 -16.55 -36.74
C ILE A 544 37.00 -16.36 -37.46
N VAL A 545 35.90 -16.33 -36.71
CA VAL A 545 34.56 -16.15 -37.25
C VAL A 545 34.39 -14.77 -37.86
N ASP A 546 33.65 -14.69 -38.98
CA ASP A 546 33.23 -13.43 -39.56
C ASP A 546 31.91 -12.97 -38.91
N GLU A 547 32.03 -12.28 -37.76
CA GLU A 547 30.89 -11.81 -36.99
C GLU A 547 29.97 -10.89 -37.82
N THR A 548 30.54 -10.11 -38.75
CA THR A 548 29.77 -9.18 -39.58
C THR A 548 28.78 -9.94 -40.45
N VAL A 549 29.22 -11.04 -41.07
CA VAL A 549 28.35 -11.88 -41.89
C VAL A 549 27.33 -12.63 -41.02
N MET A 550 27.73 -13.16 -39.86
CA MET A 550 26.81 -13.89 -38.97
C MET A 550 25.72 -13.00 -38.38
N ILE A 551 26.04 -11.76 -38.01
CA ILE A 551 25.06 -10.74 -37.59
C ILE A 551 24.11 -10.41 -38.75
N ALA A 552 24.64 -10.24 -39.96
CA ALA A 552 23.81 -9.94 -41.13
C ALA A 552 22.83 -11.08 -41.47
N ILE A 553 23.25 -12.35 -41.30
CA ILE A 553 22.37 -13.52 -41.46
C ILE A 553 21.25 -13.51 -40.42
N ALA A 554 21.57 -13.27 -39.15
CA ALA A 554 20.55 -13.20 -38.08
C ALA A 554 19.54 -12.08 -38.31
N ASN A 555 20.03 -10.87 -38.62
CA ASN A 555 19.18 -9.71 -38.91
C ASN A 555 18.27 -9.93 -40.12
N ALA A 556 18.73 -10.68 -41.13
CA ALA A 556 17.93 -11.03 -42.30
C ALA A 556 16.83 -12.07 -41.99
N GLY A 557 16.98 -12.84 -40.91
CA GLY A 557 16.13 -13.98 -40.58
C GLY A 557 15.04 -13.72 -39.56
N CYS A 558 14.16 -12.73 -39.82
CA CYS A 558 12.99 -12.40 -38.99
C CYS A 558 13.36 -12.02 -37.54
N ASP A 559 14.20 -10.99 -37.38
CA ASP A 559 14.68 -10.48 -36.08
C ASP A 559 15.37 -11.55 -35.22
N GLY A 560 16.14 -12.43 -35.86
CA GLY A 560 16.95 -13.41 -35.17
C GLY A 560 18.10 -12.78 -34.39
N SER A 561 18.48 -13.43 -33.29
CA SER A 561 19.59 -12.99 -32.44
C SER A 561 20.93 -13.60 -32.88
N TYR A 562 21.99 -12.79 -32.85
CA TYR A 562 23.37 -13.25 -32.97
C TYR A 562 23.97 -13.54 -31.59
N TYR A 563 24.66 -14.68 -31.47
CA TYR A 563 25.39 -15.08 -30.27
C TYR A 563 26.87 -15.32 -30.61
N TYR A 564 27.76 -14.65 -29.89
CA TYR A 564 29.19 -14.96 -29.97
C TYR A 564 29.57 -16.03 -28.94
N SER A 565 30.47 -16.94 -29.31
CA SER A 565 31.00 -17.94 -28.40
C SER A 565 32.51 -18.09 -28.53
N GLU A 566 33.21 -17.89 -27.41
CA GLU A 566 34.58 -18.36 -27.26
C GLU A 566 34.63 -19.90 -27.24
N ASP A 567 35.76 -20.46 -27.67
CA ASP A 567 35.99 -21.91 -27.79
C ASP A 567 35.45 -22.71 -26.58
N SER A 568 35.72 -22.26 -25.35
CA SER A 568 35.36 -22.98 -24.12
C SER A 568 33.90 -22.85 -23.66
N GLN A 569 33.12 -21.95 -24.27
CA GLN A 569 31.78 -21.54 -23.79
C GLN A 569 30.63 -22.02 -24.67
N ILE A 570 30.89 -22.67 -25.81
CA ILE A 570 29.85 -23.01 -26.79
C ILE A 570 28.70 -23.85 -26.25
N VAL A 571 28.98 -24.74 -25.30
CA VAL A 571 27.94 -25.53 -24.63
C VAL A 571 27.00 -24.64 -23.82
N GLN A 572 27.54 -23.64 -23.12
CA GLN A 572 26.76 -22.69 -22.33
C GLN A 572 25.93 -21.77 -23.24
N VAL A 573 26.52 -21.29 -24.35
CA VAL A 573 25.79 -20.49 -25.34
C VAL A 573 24.62 -21.28 -25.92
N TYR A 574 24.80 -22.55 -26.31
CA TYR A 574 23.71 -23.39 -26.79
C TYR A 574 22.65 -23.69 -25.70
N GLN A 575 23.04 -23.76 -24.43
CA GLN A 575 22.08 -23.85 -23.31
C GLN A 575 21.27 -22.56 -23.15
N THR A 576 21.92 -21.40 -23.26
CA THR A 576 21.25 -20.08 -23.24
C THR A 576 20.28 -19.95 -24.40
N ILE A 577 20.69 -20.27 -25.64
CA ILE A 577 19.79 -20.22 -26.80
C ILE A 577 18.60 -21.15 -26.61
N ALA A 578 18.82 -22.39 -26.15
CA ALA A 578 17.71 -23.29 -25.86
C ALA A 578 16.77 -22.71 -24.80
N GLN A 579 17.30 -22.06 -23.76
CA GLN A 579 16.50 -21.42 -22.71
C GLN A 579 15.72 -20.20 -23.24
N ASP A 580 16.38 -19.33 -24.02
CA ASP A 580 15.76 -18.14 -24.63
C ASP A 580 14.60 -18.55 -25.53
N LEU A 581 14.82 -19.53 -26.41
CA LEU A 581 13.77 -20.06 -27.29
C LEU A 581 12.59 -20.56 -26.46
N ILE A 582 12.83 -21.40 -25.46
CA ILE A 582 11.73 -21.91 -24.62
C ILE A 582 11.01 -20.78 -23.88
N THR A 583 11.74 -19.82 -23.32
CA THR A 583 11.16 -18.72 -22.55
C THR A 583 10.24 -17.88 -23.42
N SER A 584 10.65 -17.53 -24.64
CA SER A 584 9.86 -16.72 -25.58
C SER A 584 8.57 -17.38 -26.10
N TYR A 585 8.35 -18.68 -25.86
CA TYR A 585 7.17 -19.41 -26.35
C TYR A 585 6.33 -20.08 -25.24
N ALA A 586 6.65 -19.82 -23.96
CA ALA A 586 5.86 -20.25 -22.79
C ALA A 586 5.14 -19.08 -22.08
N GLU A 587 5.05 -17.92 -22.74
CA GLU A 587 4.57 -16.66 -22.18
C GLU A 587 3.04 -16.51 -22.21
N GLN A 588 2.52 -15.51 -21.50
CA GLN A 588 1.09 -15.17 -21.47
C GLN A 588 0.55 -14.61 -22.80
N THR A 589 1.44 -14.22 -23.71
CA THR A 589 1.09 -13.58 -24.98
C THR A 589 0.53 -14.59 -25.99
N VAL A 590 -0.58 -14.22 -26.62
CA VAL A 590 -1.20 -14.98 -27.72
C VAL A 590 -1.53 -13.98 -28.83
N SER A 591 -1.12 -14.26 -30.07
CA SER A 591 -1.39 -13.38 -31.23
C SER A 591 -2.12 -14.17 -32.31
N ALA A 592 -3.34 -13.74 -32.65
CA ALA A 592 -4.19 -14.41 -33.63
C ALA A 592 -4.64 -13.50 -34.77
N GLU A 593 -4.53 -13.98 -36.02
CA GLU A 593 -5.16 -13.31 -37.16
C GLU A 593 -6.54 -13.91 -37.45
N GLY A 594 -7.54 -13.04 -37.64
CA GLY A 594 -8.86 -13.42 -38.15
C GLY A 594 -9.84 -14.00 -37.12
N LEU A 595 -9.48 -14.03 -35.83
CA LEU A 595 -10.41 -14.36 -34.75
C LEU A 595 -11.03 -13.09 -34.19
N TYR A 596 -12.36 -13.07 -34.08
CA TYR A 596 -13.10 -11.98 -33.46
C TYR A 596 -13.90 -12.52 -32.28
N THR A 597 -13.56 -12.09 -31.07
CA THR A 597 -14.29 -12.40 -29.85
C THR A 597 -14.48 -11.12 -29.04
N LYS A 598 -15.46 -11.12 -28.13
CA LYS A 598 -15.72 -9.94 -27.29
C LYS A 598 -16.12 -10.33 -25.89
N LEU A 599 -15.44 -9.74 -24.90
CA LEU A 599 -15.86 -9.69 -23.51
C LEU A 599 -16.22 -8.24 -23.20
N TYR A 600 -17.40 -8.00 -22.63
CA TYR A 600 -17.86 -6.66 -22.33
C TYR A 600 -17.44 -6.26 -20.90
N PRO A 601 -17.10 -4.98 -20.67
CA PRO A 601 -16.53 -4.50 -19.41
C PRO A 601 -17.53 -4.44 -18.24
N ASP A 602 -18.82 -4.67 -18.51
CA ASP A 602 -19.87 -4.87 -17.50
C ASP A 602 -19.93 -6.30 -16.96
N SER A 603 -19.04 -7.19 -17.43
CA SER A 603 -18.79 -8.50 -16.79
C SER A 603 -18.26 -8.31 -15.37
N TYR A 604 -18.73 -9.11 -14.42
CA TYR A 604 -18.33 -8.96 -13.01
C TYR A 604 -18.26 -10.27 -12.22
N VAL A 605 -17.50 -10.22 -11.13
CA VAL A 605 -17.59 -11.13 -9.98
C VAL A 605 -18.04 -10.32 -8.78
N LYS A 606 -19.14 -10.75 -8.16
CA LYS A 606 -19.77 -10.07 -7.04
C LYS A 606 -19.74 -10.95 -5.79
N PHE A 607 -19.35 -10.34 -4.67
CA PHE A 607 -19.38 -10.98 -3.36
C PHE A 607 -20.52 -10.45 -2.51
N SER A 608 -21.22 -11.35 -1.83
CA SER A 608 -22.12 -11.01 -0.74
C SER A 608 -21.35 -11.15 0.56
N HIS A 609 -21.17 -10.06 1.29
CA HIS A 609 -20.53 -10.03 2.61
C HIS A 609 -21.21 -8.97 3.49
N ASN A 610 -20.96 -8.99 4.80
CA ASN A 610 -21.52 -7.96 5.67
C ASN A 610 -20.78 -6.64 5.43
N ALA A 611 -21.55 -5.55 5.27
CA ALA A 611 -20.96 -4.23 5.11
C ALA A 611 -20.23 -3.85 6.40
N SER A 612 -18.90 -3.86 6.35
CA SER A 612 -18.08 -3.33 7.44
C SER A 612 -18.15 -1.80 7.39
N THR A 613 -18.65 -1.19 8.46
CA THR A 613 -18.61 0.27 8.58
C THR A 613 -17.18 0.67 8.83
N LEU A 614 -16.61 1.46 7.92
CA LEU A 614 -15.28 2.02 8.14
C LEU A 614 -15.32 2.96 9.37
N PRO A 615 -14.30 2.92 10.24
CA PRO A 615 -14.23 3.84 11.36
C PRO A 615 -13.95 5.27 10.87
N PHE A 616 -14.35 6.26 11.66
CA PHE A 616 -14.00 7.65 11.43
C PHE A 616 -12.50 7.88 11.66
N GLY A 617 -11.84 8.63 10.78
CA GLY A 617 -10.43 9.01 10.92
C GLY A 617 -9.81 9.48 9.62
N LEU A 618 -8.49 9.63 9.63
CA LEU A 618 -7.69 10.06 8.49
C LEU A 618 -7.29 8.85 7.65
N PHE A 619 -7.81 8.79 6.41
CA PHE A 619 -7.44 7.78 5.42
C PHE A 619 -6.26 8.29 4.61
N VAL A 620 -5.23 7.48 4.50
CA VAL A 620 -3.99 7.82 3.81
C VAL A 620 -3.61 6.66 2.93
N THR A 621 -3.44 6.92 1.63
CA THR A 621 -2.99 5.91 0.67
C THR A 621 -1.61 6.32 0.14
N SER A 622 -0.65 5.42 0.26
CA SER A 622 0.73 5.63 -0.18
C SER A 622 1.12 4.62 -1.24
N GLU A 623 2.00 5.02 -2.16
CA GLU A 623 2.63 4.15 -3.16
C GLU A 623 4.14 4.17 -2.93
N VAL A 624 4.76 2.98 -2.83
CA VAL A 624 6.19 2.81 -2.66
C VAL A 624 6.72 1.92 -3.78
N LEU A 625 7.73 2.40 -4.50
CA LEU A 625 8.42 1.63 -5.51
C LEU A 625 9.33 0.58 -4.85
N PHE A 626 9.55 -0.55 -5.51
CA PHE A 626 10.54 -1.52 -5.08
C PHE A 626 11.96 -0.93 -5.14
N ASP A 627 12.83 -1.46 -4.28
CA ASP A 627 14.24 -1.05 -4.21
C ASP A 627 15.04 -1.68 -5.38
N ASP A 628 14.65 -2.90 -5.78
CA ASP A 628 15.20 -3.65 -6.92
C ASP A 628 14.18 -4.68 -7.45
N GLU A 629 14.59 -5.49 -8.44
CA GLU A 629 13.73 -6.51 -9.06
C GLU A 629 13.26 -7.64 -8.12
N ASN A 630 13.72 -7.70 -6.87
CA ASN A 630 13.39 -8.78 -5.92
C ASN A 630 12.48 -8.33 -4.78
N GLY A 631 12.35 -7.03 -4.52
CA GLY A 631 11.62 -6.56 -3.35
C GLY A 631 11.73 -5.07 -3.04
N GLY A 632 10.95 -4.67 -2.04
CA GLY A 632 10.93 -3.32 -1.49
C GLY A 632 10.54 -3.34 -0.02
N SER A 633 10.57 -2.17 0.63
CA SER A 633 10.14 -2.02 2.02
C SER A 633 9.27 -0.79 2.24
N PHE A 634 8.39 -0.87 3.24
CA PHE A 634 7.51 0.23 3.62
C PHE A 634 7.29 0.24 5.15
N SER A 635 6.98 1.40 5.70
CA SER A 635 6.75 1.58 7.14
C SER A 635 5.31 2.06 7.39
N ILE A 636 4.70 1.53 8.43
CA ILE A 636 3.41 1.99 8.94
C ILE A 636 3.63 2.56 10.35
N PRO A 637 3.08 3.73 10.69
CA PRO A 637 3.18 4.29 12.04
C PRO A 637 2.59 3.38 13.11
N ALA A 638 3.16 3.37 14.31
CA ALA A 638 2.78 2.45 15.38
C ALA A 638 1.31 2.61 15.86
N ASP A 639 0.74 3.79 15.68
CA ASP A 639 -0.62 4.17 16.10
C ASP A 639 -1.63 4.18 14.94
N SER A 640 -1.25 3.67 13.77
CA SER A 640 -2.10 3.57 12.59
C SER A 640 -2.64 2.15 12.39
N LEU A 641 -3.86 2.05 11.87
CA LEU A 641 -4.49 0.79 11.48
C LEU A 641 -4.30 0.58 9.98
N PRO A 642 -3.58 -0.48 9.53
CA PRO A 642 -3.59 -0.89 8.13
C PRO A 642 -5.00 -1.32 7.73
N LEU A 643 -5.49 -0.80 6.60
CA LEU A 643 -6.82 -1.12 6.04
C LEU A 643 -6.73 -1.92 4.74
N GLU A 644 -5.69 -1.67 3.94
CA GLU A 644 -5.41 -2.42 2.74
C GLU A 644 -3.92 -2.36 2.45
N THR A 645 -3.35 -3.44 1.96
CA THR A 645 -2.00 -3.44 1.39
C THR A 645 -2.01 -4.32 0.15
N THR A 646 -1.68 -3.73 -0.99
CA THR A 646 -1.66 -4.37 -2.29
C THR A 646 -0.25 -4.31 -2.85
N ILE A 647 0.30 -5.48 -3.20
CA ILE A 647 1.57 -5.57 -3.93
C ILE A 647 1.24 -5.65 -5.42
N VAL A 648 1.87 -4.81 -6.22
CA VAL A 648 1.72 -4.74 -7.67
C VAL A 648 2.97 -5.31 -8.33
N SER A 649 2.78 -6.29 -9.21
CA SER A 649 3.81 -7.12 -9.82
C SER A 649 3.76 -6.99 -11.35
N TYR A 650 4.68 -6.24 -11.95
CA TYR A 650 4.85 -6.14 -13.40
C TYR A 650 5.53 -7.39 -13.95
N SER A 651 4.77 -8.49 -13.93
CA SER A 651 5.18 -9.82 -14.35
C SER A 651 5.33 -9.96 -15.87
N GLY A 652 4.81 -9.00 -16.65
CA GLY A 652 4.92 -8.93 -18.10
C GLY A 652 4.39 -10.20 -18.77
N ALA A 653 5.29 -10.89 -19.49
CA ALA A 653 4.94 -12.13 -20.19
C ALA A 653 4.96 -13.39 -19.27
N ARG A 654 5.35 -13.24 -18.01
CA ARG A 654 5.50 -14.31 -16.99
C ARG A 654 4.40 -14.18 -15.95
N TRP A 655 4.28 -15.16 -15.05
CA TRP A 655 3.33 -15.12 -13.94
C TRP A 655 4.01 -14.71 -12.64
N THR A 656 3.30 -13.98 -11.80
CA THR A 656 3.66 -13.75 -10.40
C THR A 656 3.60 -15.08 -9.65
N ALA A 657 4.77 -15.65 -9.33
CA ALA A 657 4.89 -17.02 -8.84
C ALA A 657 4.76 -17.11 -7.31
N GLU A 658 5.37 -16.18 -6.59
CA GLU A 658 5.35 -16.14 -5.12
C GLU A 658 5.56 -14.71 -4.62
N ALA A 659 4.80 -14.32 -3.60
CA ALA A 659 5.05 -13.10 -2.84
C ALA A 659 5.23 -13.43 -1.36
N LYS A 660 6.17 -12.73 -0.71
CA LYS A 660 6.49 -12.86 0.71
C LYS A 660 6.42 -11.50 1.40
N LEU A 661 5.88 -11.48 2.60
CA LEU A 661 5.90 -10.33 3.52
C LEU A 661 6.62 -10.75 4.80
N ASN A 662 7.67 -10.02 5.19
CA ASN A 662 8.48 -10.29 6.38
C ASN A 662 8.98 -11.75 6.44
N GLY A 663 9.33 -12.31 5.27
CA GLY A 663 9.77 -13.71 5.11
C GLY A 663 8.65 -14.75 5.04
N ASN A 664 7.40 -14.38 5.31
CA ASN A 664 6.25 -15.29 5.24
C ASN A 664 5.63 -15.28 3.84
N SER A 665 5.39 -16.45 3.25
CA SER A 665 4.68 -16.55 1.96
C SER A 665 3.22 -16.14 2.13
N VAL A 666 2.87 -15.00 1.52
CA VAL A 666 1.50 -14.45 1.50
C VAL A 666 0.74 -14.89 0.24
N PHE A 667 1.47 -15.13 -0.85
CA PHE A 667 0.92 -15.70 -2.07
C PHE A 667 1.88 -16.73 -2.69
N ASN A 668 1.33 -17.79 -3.28
CA ASN A 668 2.10 -18.78 -4.04
C ASN A 668 1.21 -19.46 -5.08
N LEU A 669 1.52 -19.22 -6.36
CA LEU A 669 0.75 -19.70 -7.51
C LEU A 669 0.68 -21.23 -7.57
N THR A 670 1.71 -21.94 -7.09
CA THR A 670 1.77 -23.41 -7.14
C THR A 670 0.72 -24.09 -6.26
N LYS A 671 0.10 -23.35 -5.33
CA LYS A 671 -1.03 -23.84 -4.52
C LYS A 671 -2.29 -24.07 -5.36
N TYR A 672 -2.44 -23.33 -6.46
CA TYR A 672 -3.56 -23.45 -7.41
C TYR A 672 -3.22 -24.39 -8.58
N GLY A 673 -1.94 -24.70 -8.78
CA GLY A 673 -1.52 -25.75 -9.71
C GLY A 673 -0.19 -25.44 -10.38
N THR A 674 0.26 -26.37 -11.21
CA THR A 674 1.60 -26.33 -11.80
C THR A 674 1.61 -25.90 -13.25
N ASN A 675 0.44 -25.87 -13.91
CA ASN A 675 0.30 -25.37 -15.27
C ASN A 675 -0.16 -23.91 -15.23
N TYR A 676 0.79 -22.99 -15.16
CA TYR A 676 0.50 -21.55 -15.05
C TYR A 676 -0.35 -21.04 -16.21
N VAL A 677 -0.30 -21.66 -17.39
CA VAL A 677 -1.12 -21.22 -18.53
C VAL A 677 -2.64 -21.37 -18.29
N LEU A 678 -3.04 -22.29 -17.40
CA LEU A 678 -4.43 -22.53 -17.04
C LEU A 678 -4.87 -21.78 -15.77
N ILE A 679 -3.94 -21.11 -15.10
CA ILE A 679 -4.10 -20.48 -13.80
C ILE A 679 -3.82 -18.99 -14.00
N GLY A 680 -4.62 -18.11 -13.41
CA GLY A 680 -4.47 -16.66 -13.62
C GLY A 680 -3.10 -16.11 -13.22
N ASP A 681 -2.86 -14.83 -13.53
CA ASP A 681 -1.68 -14.11 -13.06
C ASP A 681 -2.10 -13.02 -12.06
N PRO A 682 -1.79 -13.19 -10.77
CA PRO A 682 -2.06 -12.18 -9.76
C PRO A 682 -1.05 -11.03 -9.90
N TYR A 683 -1.33 -10.14 -10.85
CA TYR A 683 -0.64 -8.86 -11.01
C TYR A 683 -0.71 -8.03 -9.73
N GLN A 684 -1.89 -7.97 -9.13
CA GLN A 684 -2.09 -7.40 -7.81
C GLN A 684 -2.19 -8.53 -6.77
N ILE A 685 -1.61 -8.33 -5.60
CA ILE A 685 -1.71 -9.23 -4.46
C ILE A 685 -2.14 -8.40 -3.27
N THR A 686 -3.44 -8.37 -3.01
CA THR A 686 -4.00 -7.76 -1.81
C THR A 686 -3.76 -8.68 -0.61
N LEU A 687 -3.23 -8.09 0.45
CA LEU A 687 -2.81 -8.77 1.67
C LEU A 687 -3.85 -8.58 2.77
N LYS A 688 -3.87 -9.53 3.70
CA LYS A 688 -4.57 -9.37 4.96
C LYS A 688 -3.82 -8.39 5.86
N ASP A 689 -4.50 -7.34 6.31
CA ASP A 689 -3.94 -6.28 7.16
C ASP A 689 -3.25 -6.78 8.43
N SER A 690 -3.74 -7.89 9.02
CA SER A 690 -3.19 -8.44 10.27
C SER A 690 -1.74 -8.92 10.16
N ILE A 691 -1.20 -9.07 8.94
CA ILE A 691 0.18 -9.54 8.71
C ILE A 691 1.14 -8.35 8.59
N VAL A 692 0.63 -7.16 8.29
CA VAL A 692 1.41 -5.93 8.25
C VAL A 692 1.65 -5.45 9.68
N LEU A 693 2.89 -5.06 9.99
CA LEU A 693 3.30 -4.70 11.35
C LEU A 693 3.40 -3.18 11.49
N PRO A 694 2.50 -2.52 12.25
CA PRO A 694 2.64 -1.11 12.61
C PRO A 694 3.88 -0.88 13.50
N GLY A 695 4.51 0.28 13.35
CA GLY A 695 5.70 0.69 14.10
C GLY A 695 6.98 -0.03 13.69
N SER A 696 7.02 -0.66 12.51
CA SER A 696 8.17 -1.40 12.01
C SER A 696 8.22 -1.37 10.48
N ASN A 697 9.42 -1.52 9.91
CA ASN A 697 9.58 -1.72 8.47
C ASN A 697 9.08 -3.11 8.09
N ASN A 698 8.26 -3.14 7.05
CA ASN A 698 7.72 -4.33 6.41
C ASN A 698 8.47 -4.57 5.11
N TYR A 699 8.94 -5.80 4.90
CA TYR A 699 9.74 -6.18 3.73
C TYR A 699 8.94 -7.08 2.81
N VAL A 700 8.85 -6.70 1.54
CA VAL A 700 8.16 -7.45 0.50
C VAL A 700 9.18 -8.05 -0.46
N ASN A 701 8.98 -9.31 -0.82
CA ASN A 701 9.75 -9.97 -1.88
C ASN A 701 8.82 -10.67 -2.86
N ILE A 702 9.08 -10.51 -4.16
CA ILE A 702 8.34 -11.16 -5.23
C ILE A 702 9.27 -11.98 -6.10
N THR A 703 8.73 -13.07 -6.65
CA THR A 703 9.34 -13.82 -7.75
C THR A 703 8.32 -14.04 -8.84
N THR A 704 8.76 -13.98 -10.09
CA THR A 704 7.96 -14.33 -11.27
C THR A 704 8.40 -15.70 -11.80
N GLY A 705 7.67 -16.25 -12.78
CA GLY A 705 8.10 -17.47 -13.45
C GLY A 705 7.18 -17.88 -14.59
N VAL A 706 7.72 -18.67 -15.51
CA VAL A 706 6.96 -19.32 -16.60
C VAL A 706 6.57 -20.76 -16.26
N SER A 707 7.16 -21.31 -15.19
CA SER A 707 6.77 -22.61 -14.64
C SER A 707 7.22 -22.74 -13.18
N VAL A 708 6.78 -23.82 -12.51
CA VAL A 708 7.17 -24.12 -11.13
C VAL A 708 8.70 -24.22 -10.94
N THR A 709 9.42 -24.69 -11.96
CA THR A 709 10.87 -24.90 -11.92
C THR A 709 11.67 -23.78 -12.56
N ASN A 710 11.02 -22.88 -13.31
CA ASN A 710 11.65 -21.75 -13.98
C ASN A 710 11.13 -20.44 -13.40
N ARG A 711 11.83 -19.97 -12.36
CA ARG A 711 11.53 -18.73 -11.64
C ARG A 711 12.58 -17.67 -11.95
N SER A 712 12.14 -16.42 -11.92
CA SER A 712 12.94 -15.23 -12.17
C SER A 712 12.63 -14.15 -11.12
N SER A 713 13.46 -13.11 -11.07
CA SER A 713 13.13 -11.86 -10.37
C SER A 713 11.86 -11.22 -10.95
N GLY A 714 11.25 -10.33 -10.17
CA GLY A 714 10.16 -9.45 -10.60
C GLY A 714 10.67 -8.26 -11.41
N SER A 715 10.07 -7.10 -11.21
CA SER A 715 10.47 -5.85 -11.86
C SER A 715 10.91 -4.82 -10.82
N ALA A 716 11.90 -4.00 -11.14
CA ALA A 716 12.23 -2.84 -10.30
C ALA A 716 11.11 -1.80 -10.27
N PHE A 717 10.11 -1.93 -11.16
CA PHE A 717 8.92 -1.10 -11.21
C PHE A 717 7.75 -1.65 -10.38
N ASP A 718 7.91 -2.82 -9.75
CA ASP A 718 6.93 -3.36 -8.81
C ASP A 718 6.65 -2.35 -7.68
N LYS A 719 5.44 -2.36 -7.14
CA LYS A 719 4.99 -1.37 -6.14
C LYS A 719 4.31 -1.99 -4.94
N ILE A 720 4.35 -1.27 -3.84
CA ILE A 720 3.57 -1.51 -2.64
C ILE A 720 2.61 -0.33 -2.50
N ILE A 721 1.32 -0.61 -2.56
CA ILE A 721 0.26 0.36 -2.35
C ILE A 721 -0.40 0.02 -1.03
N TYR A 722 -0.46 0.95 -0.08
CA TYR A 722 -1.08 0.67 1.21
C TYR A 722 -1.96 1.83 1.65
N THR A 723 -3.08 1.48 2.28
CA THR A 723 -4.01 2.43 2.89
C THR A 723 -4.03 2.21 4.40
N ILE A 724 -3.84 3.29 5.16
CA ILE A 724 -3.93 3.29 6.61
C ILE A 724 -5.04 4.22 7.11
N LEU A 725 -5.56 3.89 8.27
CA LEU A 725 -6.42 4.75 9.06
C LEU A 725 -5.67 5.22 10.30
N LYS A 726 -5.44 6.52 10.42
CA LYS A 726 -4.90 7.14 11.63
C LYS A 726 -5.98 7.95 12.34
N ASN A 727 -6.09 7.79 13.65
CA ASN A 727 -6.94 8.66 14.46
C ASN A 727 -6.13 9.90 14.89
N ALA A 728 -5.93 10.82 13.96
CA ALA A 728 -5.19 12.05 14.20
C ALA A 728 -6.08 13.04 14.97
N SER A 729 -5.92 13.09 16.29
CA SER A 729 -6.60 14.07 17.14
C SER A 729 -5.75 14.47 18.33
N SER A 730 -5.73 15.77 18.61
CA SER A 730 -4.93 16.35 19.69
C SER A 730 -5.73 17.37 20.50
N TYR A 731 -5.31 17.60 21.74
CA TYR A 731 -5.97 18.49 22.68
C TYR A 731 -5.00 19.58 23.13
N SER A 732 -5.49 20.82 23.24
CA SER A 732 -4.75 21.87 23.92
C SER A 732 -4.81 21.69 25.44
N GLU A 733 -3.78 22.18 26.12
CA GLU A 733 -3.91 22.55 27.53
C GLU A 733 -4.98 23.64 27.72
N ILE A 734 -5.41 23.85 28.97
CA ILE A 734 -6.35 24.93 29.31
C ILE A 734 -5.61 26.28 29.22
N LYS A 735 -6.08 27.20 28.38
CA LYS A 735 -5.48 28.53 28.18
C LYS A 735 -6.54 29.65 28.11
N PRO A 736 -6.17 30.93 28.27
CA PRO A 736 -7.15 32.01 28.42
C PRO A 736 -7.72 32.57 27.10
N THR A 737 -7.24 32.13 25.92
CA THR A 737 -7.74 32.61 24.62
C THR A 737 -8.04 31.48 23.63
N ALA A 738 -8.99 31.71 22.71
CA ALA A 738 -9.41 30.80 21.66
C ALA A 738 -9.74 31.59 20.37
N GLN A 739 -8.74 32.28 19.82
CA GLN A 739 -8.87 33.14 18.63
C GLN A 739 -8.51 32.39 17.35
N GLY A 740 -7.43 31.60 17.36
CA GLY A 740 -6.94 30.89 16.16
C GLY A 740 -5.87 31.65 15.38
N CYS A 741 -5.55 31.20 14.16
CA CYS A 741 -4.59 31.84 13.26
C CYS A 741 -4.72 31.37 11.80
N ILE A 742 -3.95 31.98 10.91
CA ILE A 742 -3.75 31.55 9.52
C ILE A 742 -2.52 30.62 9.46
N TRP A 743 -2.73 29.34 9.17
CA TRP A 743 -1.69 28.32 9.07
C TRP A 743 -1.06 28.25 7.67
N ASN A 744 0.26 28.11 7.65
CA ASN A 744 1.04 27.67 6.50
C ASN A 744 1.77 26.37 6.88
N ILE A 745 1.50 25.28 6.17
CA ILE A 745 1.96 23.94 6.52
C ILE A 745 2.77 23.38 5.35
N GLN A 746 3.98 22.91 5.62
CA GLN A 746 4.85 22.22 4.66
C GLN A 746 4.62 20.70 4.73
N PHE A 747 4.57 20.05 3.56
CA PHE A 747 4.48 18.59 3.42
C PHE A 747 5.81 18.00 2.92
N GLU A 748 5.98 16.68 3.08
CA GLU A 748 7.16 15.91 2.64
C GLU A 748 7.52 16.09 1.15
N ASP A 749 6.53 16.27 0.29
CA ASP A 749 6.74 16.47 -1.14
C ASP A 749 7.26 17.89 -1.46
N GLY A 750 7.48 18.72 -0.43
CA GLY A 750 7.91 20.11 -0.53
C GLY A 750 6.78 21.08 -0.88
N SER A 751 5.54 20.62 -1.01
CA SER A 751 4.38 21.47 -1.22
C SER A 751 3.96 22.19 0.07
N TYR A 752 3.16 23.25 -0.09
CA TYR A 752 2.66 24.06 1.03
C TYR A 752 1.15 24.22 0.96
N LEU A 753 0.45 23.91 2.06
CA LEU A 753 -0.89 24.41 2.29
C LEU A 753 -0.78 25.80 2.91
N SER A 754 -1.09 26.83 2.12
CA SER A 754 -0.97 28.23 2.54
C SER A 754 -2.33 28.85 2.84
N ASN A 755 -2.35 29.79 3.79
CA ASN A 755 -3.54 30.56 4.16
C ASN A 755 -4.72 29.76 4.74
N LEU A 756 -4.46 28.62 5.40
CA LEU A 756 -5.52 27.86 6.06
C LEU A 756 -6.01 28.60 7.31
N ARG A 757 -7.26 29.06 7.33
CA ARG A 757 -7.85 29.74 8.48
C ARG A 757 -8.36 28.71 9.48
N VAL A 758 -7.85 28.75 10.71
CA VAL A 758 -8.32 27.88 11.80
C VAL A 758 -8.62 28.73 13.04
N PRO A 759 -9.89 28.85 13.47
CA PRO A 759 -11.09 28.30 12.82
C PRO A 759 -11.38 28.96 11.45
N SER A 760 -12.29 28.36 10.67
CA SER A 760 -12.57 28.80 9.29
C SER A 760 -13.13 30.23 9.20
N ASP A 761 -13.71 30.74 10.28
CA ASP A 761 -14.21 32.10 10.45
C ASP A 761 -13.17 33.07 11.05
N TYR A 762 -11.91 32.66 11.23
CA TYR A 762 -10.84 33.54 11.72
C TYR A 762 -10.62 34.73 10.78
N LEU A 763 -10.77 35.95 11.29
CA LEU A 763 -10.70 37.20 10.53
C LEU A 763 -9.45 38.04 10.80
N ASP A 764 -8.69 37.73 11.86
CA ASP A 764 -7.51 38.51 12.25
C ASP A 764 -6.28 38.15 11.39
N ALA A 765 -5.11 38.69 11.76
CA ALA A 765 -3.89 38.68 10.94
C ALA A 765 -2.76 37.82 11.50
N ASP A 766 -2.98 37.08 12.59
CA ASP A 766 -1.93 36.23 13.15
C ASP A 766 -1.67 35.05 12.22
N ASN A 767 -0.38 34.75 12.03
CA ASN A 767 0.08 33.66 11.18
C ASN A 767 0.77 32.61 12.03
N CYS A 768 0.48 31.34 11.75
CA CYS A 768 1.17 30.19 12.29
C CYS A 768 1.85 29.44 11.15
N VAL A 769 2.98 28.81 11.44
CA VAL A 769 3.78 28.09 10.43
C VAL A 769 4.17 26.73 10.99
N TYR A 770 4.03 25.68 10.19
CA TYR A 770 4.62 24.37 10.44
C TYR A 770 5.47 24.00 9.24
N ASP A 771 6.78 24.15 9.37
CA ASP A 771 7.74 23.87 8.30
C ASP A 771 9.07 23.36 8.86
N SER A 772 9.90 22.82 7.97
CA SER A 772 11.23 22.27 8.26
C SER A 772 12.23 23.26 8.88
N VAL A 773 11.89 24.56 8.90
CA VAL A 773 12.73 25.62 9.47
C VAL A 773 12.28 25.98 10.88
N GLY A 774 10.97 26.09 11.11
CA GLY A 774 10.35 26.60 12.32
C GLY A 774 9.89 25.53 13.32
N LEU A 775 9.78 24.24 12.94
CA LEU A 775 9.31 23.13 13.79
C LEU A 775 7.98 23.43 14.52
N GLY A 776 7.14 24.26 13.87
CA GLY A 776 5.88 24.77 14.42
C GLY A 776 6.00 26.07 15.21
N GLU A 777 5.84 27.21 14.54
CA GLU A 777 5.74 28.54 15.14
C GLU A 777 4.27 28.98 15.27
N ILE A 778 3.84 29.34 16.48
CA ILE A 778 2.51 29.90 16.76
C ILE A 778 2.62 31.34 17.22
N ALA A 779 1.63 32.18 16.87
CA ALA A 779 1.63 33.59 17.21
C ALA A 779 1.34 33.86 18.70
N ASN A 780 0.52 33.02 19.33
CA ASN A 780 0.08 33.18 20.72
C ASN A 780 0.06 31.83 21.45
N SER A 781 0.99 31.63 22.37
CA SER A 781 1.07 30.42 23.22
C SER A 781 -0.04 30.30 24.26
N ASN A 782 -0.91 31.30 24.39
CA ASN A 782 -2.11 31.28 25.23
C ASN A 782 -3.38 30.97 24.42
N ASP A 783 -3.26 30.70 23.12
CA ASP A 783 -4.37 30.38 22.24
C ASP A 783 -4.57 28.86 22.13
N VAL A 784 -5.74 28.37 22.55
CA VAL A 784 -6.04 26.94 22.53
C VAL A 784 -6.14 26.36 21.12
N TYR A 785 -6.62 27.13 20.14
CA TYR A 785 -6.75 26.66 18.77
C TYR A 785 -5.37 26.51 18.14
N GLN A 786 -4.50 27.50 18.32
CA GLN A 786 -3.12 27.41 17.81
C GLN A 786 -2.37 26.22 18.43
N LEU A 787 -2.50 25.98 19.75
CA LEU A 787 -1.85 24.86 20.43
C LEU A 787 -2.42 23.49 20.03
N ALA A 788 -3.74 23.37 19.89
CA ALA A 788 -4.38 22.12 19.48
C ALA A 788 -3.94 21.74 18.06
N VAL A 789 -3.87 22.71 17.14
CA VAL A 789 -3.40 22.47 15.77
C VAL A 789 -1.92 22.14 15.73
N LEU A 790 -1.07 22.90 16.44
CA LEU A 790 0.36 22.57 16.51
C LEU A 790 0.59 21.14 17.01
N SER A 791 -0.14 20.74 18.05
CA SER A 791 -0.01 19.41 18.65
C SER A 791 -0.58 18.31 17.75
N LEU A 792 -1.54 18.63 16.89
CA LEU A 792 -2.07 17.74 15.86
C LEU A 792 -1.07 17.58 14.71
N LEU A 793 -0.45 18.67 14.25
CA LEU A 793 0.54 18.63 13.17
C LEU A 793 1.77 17.82 13.58
N ARG A 794 2.22 17.96 14.82
CA ARG A 794 3.25 17.09 15.41
C ARG A 794 2.86 15.63 15.55
N ASP A 795 1.56 15.31 15.56
CA ASP A 795 1.10 13.92 15.63
C ASP A 795 1.09 13.25 14.24
N VAL A 796 1.01 14.06 13.17
CA VAL A 796 1.04 13.62 11.77
C VAL A 796 2.39 13.85 11.08
N ASP A 797 3.31 14.52 11.76
CA ASP A 797 4.76 14.52 11.52
C ASP A 797 5.34 13.33 12.30
N LEU A 798 5.55 12.24 11.58
CA LEU A 798 5.96 10.92 12.05
C LEU A 798 7.47 10.80 12.28
N ASP A 799 8.28 11.64 11.64
CA ASP A 799 9.74 11.60 11.76
C ASP A 799 10.36 12.83 12.48
N ASP A 800 9.50 13.74 12.94
CA ASP A 800 9.81 14.96 13.71
C ASP A 800 10.70 15.95 12.95
N ASP A 801 10.65 15.96 11.62
CA ASP A 801 11.49 16.84 10.79
C ASP A 801 10.88 18.23 10.50
N GLY A 802 9.65 18.46 10.98
CA GLY A 802 8.91 19.72 10.80
C GLY A 802 8.08 19.75 9.52
N MET A 803 7.99 18.65 8.78
CA MET A 803 7.11 18.47 7.64
C MET A 803 6.06 17.42 7.98
N VAL A 804 4.89 17.52 7.36
CA VAL A 804 3.83 16.54 7.61
C VAL A 804 4.08 15.32 6.72
N ASP A 805 4.49 14.21 7.36
CA ASP A 805 4.86 12.91 6.74
C ASP A 805 3.74 12.18 6.01
N ILE A 806 2.53 12.36 6.51
CA ILE A 806 1.37 11.78 5.87
C ILE A 806 1.21 12.52 4.55
N PHE A 807 1.09 11.78 3.43
CA PHE A 807 0.78 12.29 2.07
C PHE A 807 -0.59 13.01 2.02
N LEU A 808 -0.73 14.03 2.83
CA LEU A 808 -1.81 14.98 2.91
C LEU A 808 -1.41 16.08 1.95
N ASN A 809 -2.30 16.41 1.04
CA ASN A 809 -2.23 17.69 0.35
C ASN A 809 -3.20 18.68 1.05
N GLU A 810 -3.21 19.91 0.55
CA GLU A 810 -4.12 20.98 1.00
C GLU A 810 -5.61 20.57 1.08
N ARG A 811 -6.03 19.50 0.40
CA ARG A 811 -7.42 19.07 0.25
C ARG A 811 -7.80 17.91 1.18
N ASP A 812 -6.82 17.24 1.76
CA ASP A 812 -7.00 16.10 2.68
C ASP A 812 -7.12 16.55 4.14
N LEU A 813 -6.83 17.84 4.39
CA LEU A 813 -6.76 18.42 5.72
C LEU A 813 -8.04 19.23 6.03
N ASP A 814 -8.99 18.61 6.72
CA ASP A 814 -10.05 19.35 7.41
C ASP A 814 -9.77 19.35 8.91
N ILE A 815 -9.35 20.51 9.44
CA ILE A 815 -9.16 20.70 10.87
C ILE A 815 -10.47 21.17 11.46
N THR A 816 -11.17 20.26 12.11
CA THR A 816 -12.34 20.61 12.92
C THR A 816 -11.93 20.86 14.36
N LEU A 817 -12.48 21.92 14.94
CA LEU A 817 -12.26 22.31 16.33
C LEU A 817 -13.51 22.03 17.16
N SER A 818 -13.29 21.50 18.37
CA SER A 818 -14.32 21.47 19.42
C SER A 818 -13.82 22.25 20.63
N GLU A 819 -14.50 23.35 20.94
CA GLU A 819 -14.20 24.21 22.07
C GLU A 819 -15.00 23.78 23.30
N ILE A 820 -14.32 23.76 24.46
CA ILE A 820 -14.95 23.69 25.77
C ILE A 820 -14.63 25.01 26.49
N ASP A 821 -15.66 25.83 26.69
CA ASP A 821 -15.61 27.09 27.45
C ASP A 821 -16.10 26.89 28.90
N GLY A 822 -15.78 27.82 29.78
CA GLY A 822 -16.26 27.85 31.16
C GLY A 822 -15.43 26.99 32.13
N ILE A 823 -14.24 26.53 31.73
CA ILE A 823 -13.40 25.68 32.57
C ILE A 823 -12.76 26.55 33.67
N PRO A 824 -13.03 26.30 34.97
CA PRO A 824 -12.33 27.00 36.03
C PRO A 824 -10.84 26.66 35.93
N PHE A 825 -9.98 27.67 35.83
CA PHE A 825 -8.53 27.45 35.91
C PHE A 825 -8.17 26.73 37.23
N PRO A 826 -7.08 25.93 37.26
CA PRO A 826 -6.66 25.19 38.45
C PRO A 826 -6.17 26.10 39.60
N PHE A 827 -6.14 27.42 39.41
CA PHE A 827 -5.76 28.38 40.44
C PHE A 827 -6.82 28.43 41.55
N ASP A 828 -6.34 28.59 42.79
CA ASP A 828 -7.19 28.89 43.93
C ASP A 828 -6.75 30.19 44.61
N THR A 829 -7.72 31.01 45.01
CA THR A 829 -7.46 32.17 45.87
C THR A 829 -8.04 31.91 47.25
N GLU A 830 -7.24 32.15 48.28
CA GLU A 830 -7.73 32.14 49.66
C GLU A 830 -8.48 33.44 49.95
N VAL A 831 -9.75 33.33 50.29
CA VAL A 831 -10.58 34.41 50.80
C VAL A 831 -10.57 34.35 52.31
N GLN A 832 -10.28 35.48 52.95
CA GLN A 832 -10.25 35.61 54.40
C GLN A 832 -11.21 36.68 54.88
N VAL A 833 -12.02 36.36 55.89
CA VAL A 833 -12.72 37.34 56.70
C VAL A 833 -11.99 37.45 58.03
N ARG A 834 -11.47 38.64 58.33
CA ARG A 834 -10.74 38.90 59.58
C ARG A 834 -11.57 39.82 60.46
N THR A 835 -11.64 39.53 61.75
CA THR A 835 -12.21 40.41 62.78
C THR A 835 -11.14 40.79 63.78
N TRP A 836 -11.21 42.00 64.35
CA TRP A 836 -10.20 42.44 65.32
C TRP A 836 -10.73 43.44 66.35
N SER A 837 -10.06 43.47 67.50
CA SER A 837 -10.34 44.36 68.63
C SER A 837 -9.13 45.12 69.15
#